data_AF-A0A3R6HFW2-F1
#
_entry.id   AF-A0A3R6HFW2-F1
#
_cell.length_a   1.000
_cell.length_b   1.000
_cell.length_c   1.000
_cell.angle_alpha   90.00
_cell.angle_beta   90.00
_cell.angle_gamma   90.00
#
_symmetry.space_group_name_H-M   'P 1'
#
loop_
_entity.id
_entity.type
_entity.pdbx_description
1 polymer ?
#
loop_
_entity_poly.entity_id
_entity_poly.type
_entity_poly.pdbx_seq_one_letter_code
_entity_poly.pdbx_strand_id
1 'polypeptide(L)'
;MMPINNRQNYSFLQDYNNLDVALQIWGEGYFGKEDFLHVAIARKAPRLLEWVCQNGVDSNGIPIVTELALPFLDWNKINKVLVADEAIYHGTTFEKVLALISNIKENLDSIEAAPVVTTTDALNSKLIANALVEGTSIINQSAIPFYVDTIISKFYDLGKPYDVEYPLFYIDFKKEIKNEDIEKILKRLAQTEAVSHSISEDAIDYYSVSNYYREKNTKNTSFTYITDYLTSNSAYGLAVPDFSKLRFFKKGKRLCIASISPYTIPEHYITEDAQMFVGELLKVWNLLYKKARENARSFNDNRSQWYKSMVMTSNYLLSFAHFLQLRQNLLLAMQDEVIDKRFYMRLEDIQYLFGLDMSQQVLEILESIDCLESNRSFFCISSGGDSIIPSDYVQQYNYQIALDNLRDGQTKSVSLMISSIFSAMHWQVEIESRNKGRDDYERLSFGESYNSMINRLGSSSSFSTLELSRLVHRCIDERIDKGTVVPGYVRNRQGVYSEWVRLFRSGENEDVYKDQLFRIVLSIVSRCFELSNTQFISRASFEYILTIIYLLQRDRGCAEKEILDKDIFGIPLVPVFDRETNMYAITIDVDGQYVGIVDYALTSEIVKVDNFGNLSFSSSTYAQRLSSGCVLDGKVLEEMNNIISFVIAYDKKIFGDSDDTRELLNYFFYLDKNIDLRRLVKEGKKELVKMIEEDNGSLSQLNQLSKLFSEIFLRFPDFRFGLDEQEYTNSKLYKYLNDIYESINEQLQDRKMFYEVSFLDVPLNLWTYYKNHTTLDDFDEEYYEDYINWVESDKSPFMDKTGCASWLKINNSFQGILNCSAHEVKQRLIELLNISKFDE
;
A
#
# COMPACT_ATOMS: atom_id res chain seq x y z
N MET A 1 10.35 -1.41 47.19
CA MET A 1 11.56 -1.90 46.50
C MET A 1 11.67 -3.39 46.77
N MET A 2 11.21 -4.19 45.82
CA MET A 2 11.36 -5.65 45.77
C MET A 2 12.06 -6.01 44.46
N PRO A 3 12.78 -7.14 44.42
CA PRO A 3 13.83 -7.36 43.44
C PRO A 3 13.24 -7.73 42.08
N ILE A 4 13.59 -6.92 41.08
CA ILE A 4 13.50 -7.24 39.66
C ILE A 4 14.54 -8.32 39.40
N ASN A 5 14.14 -9.59 39.21
CA ASN A 5 14.97 -10.53 38.48
C ASN A 5 14.14 -11.66 37.86
N ASN A 6 14.49 -11.97 36.61
CA ASN A 6 13.93 -12.96 35.68
C ASN A 6 12.73 -12.52 34.83
N ARG A 7 12.91 -11.49 34.00
CA ARG A 7 12.23 -11.41 32.70
C ARG A 7 13.09 -12.16 31.68
N GLN A 8 12.56 -13.25 31.13
CA GLN A 8 13.18 -13.95 30.00
C GLN A 8 13.23 -12.99 28.80
N ASN A 9 14.44 -12.73 28.28
CA ASN A 9 14.66 -12.02 27.01
C ASN A 9 14.34 -12.94 25.82
N TYR A 10 13.06 -13.27 25.60
CA TYR A 10 12.62 -13.78 24.31
C TYR A 10 12.10 -12.59 23.51
N SER A 11 12.89 -12.08 22.55
CA SER A 11 12.40 -11.07 21.61
C SER A 11 11.53 -11.75 20.54
N PHE A 12 10.36 -12.29 20.93
CA PHE A 12 9.34 -12.77 20.00
C PHE A 12 8.85 -11.65 19.06
N LEU A 13 9.18 -10.40 19.38
CA LEU A 13 8.73 -9.17 18.74
C LEU A 13 9.37 -8.87 17.37
N GLN A 14 10.24 -9.74 16.85
CA GLN A 14 10.79 -9.64 15.48
C GLN A 14 10.97 -11.02 14.85
N ASP A 15 10.14 -11.99 15.26
CA ASP A 15 10.13 -13.35 14.69
C ASP A 15 8.68 -13.84 14.61
N TYR A 16 8.25 -14.21 13.41
CA TYR A 16 6.86 -14.61 13.15
C TYR A 16 6.46 -15.85 13.94
N ASN A 17 7.31 -16.88 14.02
CA ASN A 17 6.97 -18.14 14.68
C ASN A 17 6.83 -17.96 16.20
N ASN A 18 7.74 -17.22 16.81
CA ASN A 18 7.69 -16.93 18.24
C ASN A 18 6.48 -16.07 18.59
N LEU A 19 6.10 -15.12 17.72
CA LEU A 19 4.87 -14.35 17.90
C LEU A 19 3.63 -15.24 17.82
N ASP A 20 3.57 -16.17 16.87
CA ASP A 20 2.44 -17.11 16.72
C ASP A 20 2.23 -17.98 17.95
N VAL A 21 3.33 -18.52 18.49
CA VAL A 21 3.30 -19.28 19.74
C VAL A 21 2.83 -18.39 20.90
N ALA A 22 3.30 -17.14 20.98
CA ALA A 22 2.86 -16.21 22.03
C ALA A 22 1.36 -15.88 21.92
N LEU A 23 0.84 -15.72 20.69
CA LEU A 23 -0.58 -15.50 20.43
C LEU A 23 -1.43 -16.71 20.82
N GLN A 24 -0.98 -17.93 20.53
CA GLN A 24 -1.67 -19.15 20.95
C GLN A 24 -1.72 -19.27 22.48
N ILE A 25 -0.59 -19.06 23.17
CA ILE A 25 -0.52 -19.08 24.65
C ILE A 25 -1.43 -18.00 25.26
N TRP A 26 -1.44 -16.80 24.69
CA TRP A 26 -2.35 -15.74 25.11
C TRP A 26 -3.81 -16.15 24.92
N GLY A 27 -4.16 -16.75 23.78
CA GLY A 27 -5.50 -17.26 23.50
C GLY A 27 -5.95 -18.33 24.49
N GLU A 28 -5.08 -19.31 24.80
CA GLU A 28 -5.34 -20.34 25.81
C GLU A 28 -5.60 -19.72 27.19
N GLY A 29 -4.77 -18.75 27.59
CA GLY A 29 -4.93 -18.02 28.85
C GLY A 29 -6.22 -17.20 28.90
N TYR A 30 -6.60 -16.58 27.78
CA TYR A 30 -7.84 -15.82 27.63
C TYR A 30 -9.05 -16.75 27.77
N PHE A 31 -9.18 -17.78 26.94
CA PHE A 31 -10.32 -18.72 26.98
C PHE A 31 -10.34 -19.64 28.22
N GLY A 32 -9.26 -19.69 29.01
CA GLY A 32 -9.25 -20.36 30.32
C GLY A 32 -10.07 -19.63 31.41
N LYS A 33 -10.54 -18.40 31.15
CA LYS A 33 -11.31 -17.57 32.10
C LYS A 33 -12.82 -17.73 31.91
N GLU A 34 -13.35 -18.91 32.21
CA GLU A 34 -14.76 -19.28 31.92
C GLU A 34 -15.82 -18.43 32.67
N ASP A 35 -15.52 -17.93 33.88
CA ASP A 35 -16.47 -17.16 34.72
C ASP A 35 -16.58 -15.66 34.36
N PHE A 36 -16.04 -15.24 33.21
CA PHE A 36 -15.96 -13.83 32.80
C PHE A 36 -16.87 -13.55 31.61
N LEU A 37 -17.34 -12.30 31.50
CA LEU A 37 -17.74 -11.76 30.20
C LEU A 37 -16.49 -11.38 29.42
N HIS A 38 -16.37 -11.87 28.19
CA HIS A 38 -15.22 -11.66 27.31
C HIS A 38 -15.48 -10.48 26.37
N VAL A 39 -14.81 -9.36 26.62
CA VAL A 39 -14.91 -8.12 25.82
C VAL A 39 -13.61 -7.91 25.06
N ALA A 40 -13.65 -8.11 23.75
CA ALA A 40 -12.52 -7.85 22.86
C ALA A 40 -12.73 -6.50 22.16
N ILE A 41 -11.81 -5.54 22.33
CA ILE A 41 -11.96 -4.20 21.77
C ILE A 41 -12.01 -4.27 20.24
N ALA A 42 -13.04 -3.67 19.65
CA ALA A 42 -13.17 -3.65 18.21
C ALA A 42 -12.02 -2.85 17.57
N ARG A 43 -11.35 -3.35 16.53
CA ARG A 43 -11.74 -4.45 15.62
C ARG A 43 -10.71 -5.58 15.55
N LYS A 44 -9.45 -5.32 15.95
CA LYS A 44 -8.30 -6.25 15.96
C LYS A 44 -8.48 -7.39 16.94
N ALA A 45 -8.78 -7.11 18.18
CA ALA A 45 -8.89 -8.11 19.22
C ALA A 45 -9.85 -9.27 18.88
N PRO A 46 -11.11 -9.03 18.45
CA PRO A 46 -12.02 -10.13 18.09
C PRO A 46 -11.51 -10.94 16.89
N ARG A 47 -10.95 -10.28 15.86
CA ARG A 47 -10.39 -10.98 14.69
C ARG A 47 -9.14 -11.79 15.04
N LEU A 48 -8.32 -11.31 15.96
CA LEU A 48 -7.16 -12.05 16.47
C LEU A 48 -7.59 -13.29 17.26
N LEU A 49 -8.63 -13.17 18.09
CA LEU A 49 -9.20 -14.31 18.81
C LEU A 49 -9.76 -15.38 17.86
N GLU A 50 -10.41 -14.96 16.76
CA GLU A 50 -10.80 -15.92 15.72
C GLU A 50 -9.61 -16.60 15.04
N TRP A 51 -8.53 -15.86 14.80
CA TRP A 51 -7.33 -16.39 14.20
C TRP A 51 -6.66 -17.43 15.12
N VAL A 52 -6.52 -17.17 16.42
CA VAL A 52 -5.93 -18.16 17.35
C VAL A 52 -6.80 -19.42 17.44
N CYS A 53 -8.14 -19.30 17.42
CA CYS A 53 -9.04 -20.45 17.39
C CYS A 53 -8.86 -21.30 16.11
N GLN A 54 -8.67 -20.65 14.96
CA GLN A 54 -8.39 -21.36 13.70
C GLN A 54 -7.00 -22.02 13.68
N ASN A 55 -6.11 -21.61 14.57
CA ASN A 55 -4.74 -22.12 14.70
C ASN A 55 -4.54 -22.96 15.96
N GLY A 56 -5.60 -23.61 16.46
CA GLY A 56 -5.51 -24.71 17.42
C GLY A 56 -5.91 -24.41 18.86
N VAL A 57 -6.28 -23.17 19.18
CA VAL A 57 -6.78 -22.80 20.52
C VAL A 57 -8.27 -23.15 20.64
N ASP A 58 -8.67 -23.85 21.71
CA ASP A 58 -10.10 -24.10 21.98
C ASP A 58 -10.74 -22.87 22.62
N SER A 59 -11.85 -22.41 22.03
CA SER A 59 -12.66 -21.31 22.56
C SER A 59 -13.43 -21.68 23.83
N ASN A 60 -13.54 -22.97 24.16
CA ASN A 60 -14.39 -23.50 25.23
C ASN A 60 -15.89 -23.10 25.08
N GLY A 61 -16.32 -22.73 23.86
CA GLY A 61 -17.66 -22.21 23.60
C GLY A 61 -17.94 -20.83 24.20
N ILE A 62 -16.91 -20.12 24.66
CA ILE A 62 -17.04 -18.80 25.29
C ILE A 62 -17.39 -17.74 24.23
N PRO A 63 -18.50 -17.01 24.39
CA PRO A 63 -18.88 -15.95 23.46
C PRO A 63 -17.99 -14.72 23.66
N ILE A 64 -17.57 -14.10 22.56
CA ILE A 64 -16.82 -12.85 22.56
C ILE A 64 -17.74 -11.73 22.09
N VAL A 65 -17.76 -10.63 22.84
CA VAL A 65 -18.46 -9.40 22.48
C VAL A 65 -17.46 -8.25 22.36
N THR A 66 -17.89 -7.12 21.79
CA THR A 66 -17.06 -5.90 21.75
C THR A 66 -17.64 -4.80 22.63
N GLU A 67 -16.93 -3.69 22.77
CA GLU A 67 -17.43 -2.51 23.47
C GLU A 67 -18.70 -1.91 22.83
N LEU A 68 -18.99 -2.28 21.57
CA LEU A 68 -20.20 -1.86 20.86
C LEU A 68 -21.46 -2.58 21.37
N ALA A 69 -21.29 -3.80 21.89
CA ALA A 69 -22.37 -4.65 22.39
C ALA A 69 -22.86 -4.27 23.80
N LEU A 70 -22.06 -3.50 24.55
CA LEU A 70 -22.31 -3.18 25.96
C LEU A 70 -23.72 -2.61 26.26
N PRO A 71 -24.33 -1.76 25.40
CA PRO A 71 -25.69 -1.28 25.64
C PRO A 71 -26.75 -2.39 25.57
N PHE A 72 -26.48 -3.52 24.92
CA PHE A 72 -27.46 -4.59 24.67
C PHE A 72 -27.37 -5.76 25.67
N LEU A 73 -26.35 -5.76 26.53
CA LEU A 73 -26.12 -6.83 27.51
C LEU A 73 -27.07 -6.73 28.72
N ASP A 74 -27.30 -7.86 29.39
CA ASP A 74 -27.96 -7.89 30.69
C ASP A 74 -26.91 -7.85 31.82
N TRP A 75 -26.57 -6.63 32.23
CA TRP A 75 -25.52 -6.38 33.23
C TRP A 75 -25.80 -7.02 34.60
N ASN A 76 -27.06 -7.34 34.92
CA ASN A 76 -27.42 -7.99 36.18
C ASN A 76 -26.91 -9.44 36.27
N LYS A 77 -26.61 -10.07 35.12
CA LYS A 77 -26.09 -11.44 35.05
C LYS A 77 -24.56 -11.50 35.00
N ILE A 78 -23.90 -10.35 34.84
CA ILE A 78 -22.45 -10.29 34.58
C ILE A 78 -21.74 -9.94 35.88
N ASN A 79 -20.94 -10.86 36.40
CA ASN A 79 -20.19 -10.67 37.65
C ASN A 79 -18.78 -10.14 37.41
N LYS A 80 -18.04 -10.73 36.45
CA LYS A 80 -16.67 -10.33 36.10
C LYS A 80 -16.56 -10.03 34.62
N VAL A 81 -15.60 -9.17 34.25
CA VAL A 81 -15.36 -8.78 32.85
C VAL A 81 -13.87 -8.90 32.55
N LEU A 82 -13.55 -9.57 31.46
CA LEU A 82 -12.20 -9.66 30.92
C LEU A 82 -12.15 -8.82 29.65
N VAL A 83 -11.27 -7.82 29.62
CA VAL A 83 -11.09 -6.91 28.49
C VAL A 83 -9.80 -7.25 27.78
N ALA A 84 -9.86 -7.52 26.49
CA ALA A 84 -8.71 -7.83 25.66
C ALA A 84 -8.56 -6.83 24.52
N ASP A 85 -7.30 -6.60 24.13
CA ASP A 85 -6.92 -5.91 22.92
C ASP A 85 -5.67 -6.59 22.32
N GLU A 86 -5.36 -6.37 21.05
CA GLU A 86 -4.12 -6.94 20.51
C GLU A 86 -2.88 -6.26 21.11
N ALA A 87 -2.98 -4.98 21.50
CA ALA A 87 -1.91 -4.25 22.15
C ALA A 87 -2.44 -3.00 22.86
N ILE A 88 -1.70 -2.53 23.87
CA ILE A 88 -1.93 -1.22 24.48
C ILE A 88 -0.70 -0.33 24.27
N TYR A 89 -0.74 0.55 23.28
CA TYR A 89 0.35 1.50 22.99
C TYR A 89 0.31 2.72 23.91
N HIS A 90 -0.51 3.73 23.60
CA HIS A 90 -0.68 4.90 24.47
C HIS A 90 -1.77 4.70 25.53
N GLY A 91 -2.77 3.86 25.24
CA GLY A 91 -3.81 3.45 26.19
C GLY A 91 -5.16 4.16 26.09
N THR A 92 -5.32 5.24 25.29
CA THR A 92 -6.57 6.03 25.24
C THR A 92 -7.82 5.19 24.95
N THR A 93 -7.80 4.33 23.93
CA THR A 93 -8.95 3.48 23.57
C THR A 93 -9.24 2.47 24.67
N PHE A 94 -8.20 1.79 25.18
CA PHE A 94 -8.32 0.76 26.20
C PHE A 94 -8.85 1.34 27.52
N GLU A 95 -8.27 2.46 27.97
CA GLU A 95 -8.69 3.18 29.17
C GLU A 95 -10.14 3.65 29.07
N LYS A 96 -10.59 4.14 27.90
CA LYS A 96 -11.99 4.50 27.66
C LYS A 96 -12.93 3.31 27.86
N VAL A 97 -12.58 2.13 27.34
CA VAL A 97 -13.40 0.92 27.46
C VAL A 97 -13.43 0.43 28.91
N LEU A 98 -12.30 0.41 29.60
CA LEU A 98 -12.27 0.05 31.01
C LEU A 98 -13.08 1.05 31.87
N ALA A 99 -12.94 2.35 31.63
CA ALA A 99 -13.70 3.40 32.32
C ALA A 99 -15.22 3.21 32.09
N LEU A 100 -15.62 2.94 30.85
CA LEU A 100 -17.01 2.65 30.50
C LEU A 100 -17.57 1.46 31.28
N ILE A 101 -16.85 0.33 31.31
CA ILE A 101 -17.29 -0.88 32.02
C ILE A 101 -17.31 -0.62 33.54
N SER A 102 -16.31 0.10 34.06
CA SER A 102 -16.24 0.45 35.49
C SER A 102 -17.42 1.31 35.93
N ASN A 103 -17.87 2.24 35.08
CA ASN A 103 -19.05 3.07 35.35
C ASN A 103 -20.34 2.26 35.34
N ILE A 104 -20.45 1.26 34.46
CA ILE A 104 -21.64 0.40 34.40
C ILE A 104 -21.70 -0.55 35.61
N LYS A 105 -20.55 -1.08 36.05
CA LYS A 105 -20.46 -2.04 37.17
C LYS A 105 -20.39 -1.38 38.54
N GLU A 106 -20.02 -0.11 38.61
CA GLU A 106 -19.70 0.61 39.85
C GLU A 106 -18.61 -0.10 40.71
N ASN A 107 -17.78 -0.97 40.08
CA ASN A 107 -16.75 -1.75 40.77
C ASN A 107 -15.59 -2.15 39.83
N LEU A 108 -14.39 -1.62 40.11
CA LEU A 108 -13.16 -1.90 39.36
C LEU A 108 -12.55 -3.29 39.65
N ASP A 109 -12.74 -3.86 40.84
CA ASP A 109 -12.14 -5.15 41.23
C ASP A 109 -12.71 -6.34 40.45
N SER A 110 -13.77 -6.11 39.67
CA SER A 110 -14.42 -7.10 38.82
C SER A 110 -13.93 -7.12 37.37
N ILE A 111 -12.94 -6.30 37.04
CA ILE A 111 -12.44 -6.08 35.68
C ILE A 111 -10.97 -6.49 35.58
N GLU A 112 -10.67 -7.41 34.67
CA GLU A 112 -9.30 -7.79 34.31
C GLU A 112 -8.98 -7.33 32.88
N ALA A 113 -7.75 -6.89 32.64
CA ALA A 113 -7.25 -6.46 31.34
C ALA A 113 -6.17 -7.43 30.84
N ALA A 114 -6.44 -8.12 29.74
CA ALA A 114 -5.57 -9.14 29.16
C ALA A 114 -5.18 -8.82 27.70
N PRO A 115 -4.46 -7.71 27.44
CA PRO A 115 -3.88 -7.50 26.13
C PRO A 115 -2.76 -8.50 25.85
N VAL A 116 -2.46 -8.77 24.59
CA VAL A 116 -1.27 -9.59 24.23
C VAL A 116 0.00 -8.89 24.72
N VAL A 117 0.11 -7.59 24.45
CA VAL A 117 1.27 -6.76 24.79
C VAL A 117 0.85 -5.37 25.26
N THR A 118 1.74 -4.70 26.01
CA THR A 118 1.56 -3.30 26.43
C THR A 118 2.87 -2.52 26.28
N THR A 119 2.83 -1.19 26.37
CA THR A 119 4.04 -0.35 26.43
C THR A 119 4.16 0.33 27.80
N THR A 120 5.36 0.84 28.11
CA THR A 120 5.57 1.64 29.32
C THR A 120 4.72 2.90 29.36
N ASP A 121 4.37 3.46 28.21
CA ASP A 121 3.55 4.66 28.12
C ASP A 121 2.09 4.41 28.53
N ALA A 122 1.53 3.25 28.17
CA ALA A 122 0.19 2.83 28.60
C ALA A 122 0.09 2.65 30.12
N LEU A 123 1.15 2.17 30.76
CA LEU A 123 1.20 1.92 32.21
C LEU A 123 1.17 3.19 33.06
N ASN A 124 1.28 4.37 32.46
CA ASN A 124 1.07 5.64 33.14
C ASN A 124 -0.41 5.85 33.54
N SER A 125 -1.36 5.15 32.90
CA SER A 125 -2.73 5.10 33.37
C SER A 125 -2.84 4.18 34.58
N LYS A 126 -3.31 4.72 35.71
CA LYS A 126 -3.60 3.93 36.92
C LYS A 126 -4.68 2.89 36.66
N LEU A 127 -5.66 3.22 35.81
CA LEU A 127 -6.80 2.37 35.53
C LEU A 127 -6.37 1.14 34.73
N ILE A 128 -5.49 1.32 33.74
CA ILE A 128 -4.84 0.20 33.03
C ILE A 128 -3.93 -0.58 33.97
N ALA A 129 -3.04 0.09 34.72
CA ALA A 129 -2.05 -0.58 35.56
C ALA A 129 -2.68 -1.45 36.66
N ASN A 130 -3.84 -1.05 37.21
CA ASN A 130 -4.55 -1.80 38.24
C ASN A 130 -5.34 -3.00 37.69
N ALA A 131 -5.85 -2.91 36.46
CA ALA A 131 -6.64 -3.97 35.84
C ALA A 131 -5.78 -5.03 35.13
N LEU A 132 -4.53 -4.69 34.77
CA LEU A 132 -3.66 -5.53 33.95
C LEU A 132 -3.37 -6.87 34.62
N VAL A 133 -3.57 -7.96 33.88
CA VAL A 133 -3.22 -9.31 34.34
C VAL A 133 -1.72 -9.44 34.55
N GLU A 134 -1.33 -10.19 35.58
CA GLU A 134 0.09 -10.45 35.86
C GLU A 134 0.74 -11.22 34.70
N GLY A 135 1.97 -10.83 34.34
CA GLY A 135 2.74 -11.48 33.27
C GLY A 135 2.56 -10.90 31.87
N THR A 136 1.73 -9.87 31.66
CA THR A 136 1.64 -9.19 30.35
C THR A 136 3.00 -8.67 29.87
N SER A 137 3.33 -8.98 28.62
CA SER A 137 4.58 -8.57 27.98
C SER A 137 4.63 -7.07 27.71
N ILE A 138 5.76 -6.43 28.02
CA ILE A 138 6.01 -5.02 27.73
C ILE A 138 6.93 -4.91 26.52
N ILE A 139 6.52 -4.14 25.52
CA ILE A 139 7.25 -3.94 24.27
C ILE A 139 7.79 -2.51 24.14
N ASN A 140 8.91 -2.37 23.44
CA ASN A 140 9.52 -1.07 23.15
C ASN A 140 8.91 -0.45 21.88
N GLN A 141 9.03 0.87 21.73
CA GLN A 141 8.52 1.58 20.54
C GLN A 141 9.13 1.06 19.22
N SER A 142 10.38 0.62 19.22
CA SER A 142 11.06 0.06 18.04
C SER A 142 10.48 -1.27 17.54
N ALA A 143 9.70 -1.97 18.37
CA ALA A 143 9.06 -3.24 18.01
C ALA A 143 7.65 -3.06 17.44
N ILE A 144 7.03 -1.88 17.64
CA ILE A 144 5.65 -1.60 17.23
C ILE A 144 5.44 -1.79 15.72
N PRO A 145 6.32 -1.29 14.81
CA PRO A 145 6.07 -1.40 13.37
C PRO A 145 5.95 -2.85 12.89
N PHE A 146 6.90 -3.72 13.29
CA PHE A 146 6.85 -5.16 12.98
C PHE A 146 5.60 -5.82 13.57
N TYR A 147 5.33 -5.55 14.86
CA TYR A 147 4.22 -6.16 15.56
C TYR A 147 2.87 -5.85 14.90
N VAL A 148 2.61 -4.56 14.62
CA VAL A 148 1.35 -4.12 14.00
C VAL A 148 1.19 -4.71 12.59
N ASP A 149 2.22 -4.63 11.74
CA ASP A 149 2.17 -5.16 10.37
C ASP A 149 1.86 -6.67 10.39
N THR A 150 2.50 -7.40 11.29
CA THR A 150 2.30 -8.83 11.45
C THR A 150 0.88 -9.15 11.91
N ILE A 151 0.38 -8.52 12.99
CA ILE A 151 -0.97 -8.77 13.51
C ILE A 151 -2.04 -8.50 12.46
N ILE A 152 -1.95 -7.37 11.74
CA ILE A 152 -2.91 -7.05 10.68
C ILE A 152 -2.90 -8.15 9.60
N SER A 153 -1.71 -8.61 9.21
CA SER A 153 -1.58 -9.60 8.15
C SER A 153 -2.16 -10.98 8.52
N LYS A 154 -2.25 -11.31 9.82
CA LYS A 154 -2.95 -12.53 10.29
C LYS A 154 -4.43 -12.55 9.89
N PHE A 155 -5.07 -11.40 9.80
CA PHE A 155 -6.49 -11.32 9.47
C PHE A 155 -6.81 -11.73 8.03
N TYR A 156 -5.82 -11.70 7.13
CA TYR A 156 -5.97 -12.21 5.77
C TYR A 156 -6.36 -13.69 5.75
N ASP A 157 -5.91 -14.47 6.74
CA ASP A 157 -6.24 -15.90 6.85
C ASP A 157 -7.71 -16.14 7.17
N LEU A 158 -8.45 -15.14 7.68
CA LEU A 158 -9.85 -15.29 8.06
C LEU A 158 -10.79 -15.28 6.85
N GLY A 159 -10.37 -14.69 5.73
CA GLY A 159 -11.16 -14.52 4.50
C GLY A 159 -12.49 -13.81 4.73
N LYS A 160 -12.45 -12.71 5.47
CA LYS A 160 -13.56 -11.78 5.76
C LYS A 160 -12.97 -10.43 6.19
N PRO A 161 -13.76 -9.32 6.22
CA PRO A 161 -13.19 -8.02 6.53
C PRO A 161 -12.71 -7.95 7.98
N TYR A 162 -11.70 -7.12 8.19
CA TYR A 162 -11.24 -6.70 9.50
C TYR A 162 -12.36 -6.04 10.34
N ASP A 163 -13.22 -5.24 9.69
CA ASP A 163 -14.34 -4.56 10.33
C ASP A 163 -15.43 -5.51 10.85
N VAL A 164 -16.02 -5.16 12.00
CA VAL A 164 -17.07 -5.95 12.68
C VAL A 164 -18.45 -5.28 12.66
N GLU A 165 -18.57 -4.11 12.02
CA GLU A 165 -19.77 -3.25 12.10
C GLU A 165 -20.75 -3.39 10.94
N TYR A 166 -20.43 -4.25 9.97
CA TYR A 166 -21.23 -4.44 8.76
C TYR A 166 -21.77 -5.86 8.69
N PRO A 167 -22.97 -6.06 8.11
CA PRO A 167 -23.51 -7.40 7.93
C PRO A 167 -22.64 -8.20 6.96
N LEU A 168 -22.28 -9.41 7.39
CA LEU A 168 -21.49 -10.35 6.62
C LEU A 168 -22.39 -11.50 6.15
N PHE A 169 -22.39 -11.72 4.85
CA PHE A 169 -23.14 -12.77 4.18
C PHE A 169 -22.18 -13.81 3.64
N TYR A 170 -22.52 -15.08 3.83
CA TYR A 170 -21.68 -16.20 3.43
C TYR A 170 -22.40 -17.07 2.40
N ILE A 171 -21.62 -17.63 1.48
CA ILE A 171 -22.08 -18.66 0.56
C ILE A 171 -20.94 -19.62 0.23
N ASP A 172 -21.28 -20.91 0.13
CA ASP A 172 -20.29 -21.98 -0.08
C ASP A 172 -20.29 -22.45 -1.54
N PHE A 173 -19.11 -22.50 -2.12
CA PHE A 173 -18.85 -22.93 -3.49
C PHE A 173 -18.64 -24.44 -3.56
N LYS A 174 -18.95 -25.03 -4.72
CA LYS A 174 -18.70 -26.46 -4.99
C LYS A 174 -17.20 -26.79 -4.93
N LYS A 175 -16.36 -25.82 -5.35
CA LYS A 175 -14.90 -25.93 -5.47
C LYS A 175 -14.22 -24.76 -4.75
N GLU A 176 -12.90 -24.88 -4.58
CA GLU A 176 -12.09 -23.78 -4.06
C GLU A 176 -12.14 -22.57 -5.00
N ILE A 177 -12.25 -21.37 -4.42
CA ILE A 177 -12.48 -20.12 -5.14
C ILE A 177 -11.17 -19.52 -5.62
N LYS A 178 -11.04 -19.29 -6.92
CA LYS A 178 -9.93 -18.54 -7.51
C LYS A 178 -10.29 -17.07 -7.75
N ASN A 179 -9.28 -16.22 -7.96
CA ASN A 179 -9.48 -14.79 -8.22
C ASN A 179 -10.30 -14.58 -9.50
N GLU A 180 -10.02 -15.35 -10.54
CA GLU A 180 -10.69 -15.26 -11.84
C GLU A 180 -12.17 -15.68 -11.75
N ASP A 181 -12.54 -16.49 -10.76
CA ASP A 181 -13.94 -16.88 -10.54
C ASP A 181 -14.75 -15.69 -10.00
N ILE A 182 -14.17 -14.92 -9.06
CA ILE A 182 -14.82 -13.72 -8.52
C ILE A 182 -14.94 -12.64 -9.60
N GLU A 183 -13.88 -12.39 -10.38
CA GLU A 183 -13.93 -11.41 -11.49
C GLU A 183 -15.05 -11.73 -12.49
N LYS A 184 -15.23 -13.00 -12.84
CA LYS A 184 -16.35 -13.43 -13.70
C LYS A 184 -17.71 -13.18 -13.06
N ILE A 185 -17.85 -13.43 -11.76
CA ILE A 185 -19.09 -13.16 -11.02
C ILE A 185 -19.40 -11.67 -11.01
N LEU A 186 -18.41 -10.82 -10.72
CA LEU A 186 -18.57 -9.37 -10.70
C LEU A 186 -18.95 -8.81 -12.08
N LYS A 187 -18.32 -9.33 -13.15
CA LYS A 187 -18.70 -8.97 -14.52
C LYS A 187 -20.13 -9.36 -14.86
N ARG A 188 -20.57 -10.58 -14.50
CA ARG A 188 -21.96 -11.04 -14.70
C ARG A 188 -22.95 -10.21 -13.89
N LEU A 189 -22.58 -9.85 -12.66
CA LEU A 189 -23.39 -8.97 -11.82
C LEU A 189 -23.55 -7.59 -12.45
N ALA A 190 -22.45 -6.97 -12.91
CA ALA A 190 -22.49 -5.67 -13.60
C ALA A 190 -23.43 -5.69 -14.80
N GLN A 191 -23.36 -6.73 -15.63
CA GLN A 191 -24.26 -6.90 -16.79
C GLN A 191 -25.72 -7.04 -16.38
N THR A 192 -26.00 -7.81 -15.33
CA THR A 192 -27.37 -8.03 -14.84
C THR A 192 -27.95 -6.74 -14.24
N GLU A 193 -27.18 -6.04 -13.41
CA GLU A 193 -27.57 -4.78 -12.77
C GLU A 193 -27.77 -3.66 -13.80
N ALA A 194 -26.88 -3.54 -14.79
CA ALA A 194 -27.01 -2.56 -15.87
C ALA A 194 -28.34 -2.71 -16.61
N VAL A 195 -28.74 -3.95 -16.92
CA VAL A 195 -30.03 -4.26 -17.54
C VAL A 195 -31.19 -3.97 -16.59
N SER A 196 -31.11 -4.42 -15.33
CA SER A 196 -32.16 -4.22 -14.32
C SER A 196 -32.46 -2.75 -14.05
N HIS A 197 -31.43 -1.90 -14.08
CA HIS A 197 -31.54 -0.47 -13.78
C HIS A 197 -31.55 0.44 -15.00
N SER A 198 -31.48 -0.11 -16.23
CA SER A 198 -31.44 0.64 -17.48
C SER A 198 -30.31 1.68 -17.52
N ILE A 199 -29.12 1.29 -17.06
CA ILE A 199 -27.89 2.11 -17.06
C ILE A 199 -26.81 1.45 -17.94
N SER A 200 -25.78 2.20 -18.32
CA SER A 200 -24.62 1.63 -19.02
C SER A 200 -23.82 0.71 -18.09
N GLU A 201 -23.25 -0.38 -18.61
CA GLU A 201 -22.30 -1.22 -17.86
C GLU A 201 -21.10 -0.39 -17.37
N ASP A 202 -20.65 0.58 -18.17
CA ASP A 202 -19.54 1.49 -17.82
C ASP A 202 -19.85 2.42 -16.63
N ALA A 203 -21.13 2.54 -16.23
CA ALA A 203 -21.53 3.29 -15.04
C ALA A 203 -21.32 2.49 -13.74
N ILE A 204 -21.12 1.17 -13.85
CA ILE A 204 -20.86 0.26 -12.74
C ILE A 204 -19.35 0.00 -12.70
N ASP A 205 -18.75 0.12 -11.52
CA ASP A 205 -17.33 -0.13 -11.33
C ASP A 205 -17.09 -1.25 -10.32
N TYR A 206 -16.08 -2.07 -10.60
CA TYR A 206 -15.61 -3.13 -9.71
C TYR A 206 -14.11 -3.32 -9.91
N TYR A 207 -13.42 -3.66 -8.83
CA TYR A 207 -11.97 -3.79 -8.84
C TYR A 207 -11.51 -4.80 -7.80
N SER A 208 -10.25 -5.21 -7.92
CA SER A 208 -9.53 -5.97 -6.91
C SER A 208 -8.47 -5.12 -6.24
N VAL A 209 -8.15 -5.47 -5.00
CA VAL A 209 -7.09 -4.88 -4.20
C VAL A 209 -6.22 -6.02 -3.71
N SER A 210 -4.90 -5.90 -3.88
CA SER A 210 -3.96 -6.94 -3.48
C SER A 210 -2.94 -6.39 -2.50
N ASN A 211 -2.88 -6.97 -1.31
CA ASN A 211 -1.96 -6.59 -0.25
C ASN A 211 -0.92 -7.68 -0.03
N TYR A 212 0.34 -7.28 0.08
CA TYR A 212 1.43 -8.21 0.37
C TYR A 212 1.42 -8.64 1.84
N TYR A 213 1.40 -9.96 2.06
CA TYR A 213 1.52 -10.61 3.35
C TYR A 213 2.97 -11.06 3.53
N ARG A 214 3.73 -10.27 4.29
CA ARG A 214 5.17 -10.42 4.44
C ARG A 214 5.58 -11.78 5.02
N GLU A 215 4.97 -12.18 6.12
CA GLU A 215 5.26 -13.47 6.78
C GLU A 215 5.18 -14.67 5.83
N LYS A 216 4.08 -14.79 5.07
CA LYS A 216 3.87 -15.89 4.13
C LYS A 216 4.50 -15.63 2.76
N ASN A 217 5.03 -14.44 2.53
CA ASN A 217 5.55 -13.98 1.23
C ASN A 217 4.54 -14.22 0.08
N THR A 218 3.27 -13.86 0.31
CA THR A 218 2.17 -14.03 -0.66
C THR A 218 1.35 -12.74 -0.78
N LYS A 219 0.46 -12.64 -1.77
CA LYS A 219 -0.50 -11.54 -1.88
C LYS A 219 -1.89 -12.04 -1.53
N ASN A 220 -2.59 -11.30 -0.66
CA ASN A 220 -4.00 -11.51 -0.38
C ASN A 220 -4.83 -10.53 -1.23
N THR A 221 -5.84 -11.05 -1.93
CA THR A 221 -6.68 -10.25 -2.84
C THR A 221 -8.12 -10.18 -2.31
N SER A 222 -8.63 -8.97 -2.16
CA SER A 222 -10.06 -8.69 -1.92
C SER A 222 -10.65 -8.04 -3.17
N PHE A 223 -11.98 -8.12 -3.32
CA PHE A 223 -12.68 -7.52 -4.45
C PHE A 223 -13.80 -6.61 -3.97
N THR A 224 -14.08 -5.56 -4.73
CA THR A 224 -15.11 -4.58 -4.41
C THR A 224 -15.99 -4.35 -5.63
N TYR A 225 -17.30 -4.25 -5.42
CA TYR A 225 -18.32 -3.88 -6.40
C TYR A 225 -19.02 -2.60 -5.91
N ILE A 226 -18.89 -1.51 -6.66
CA ILE A 226 -19.47 -0.21 -6.31
C ILE A 226 -20.96 -0.19 -6.67
N THR A 227 -21.79 0.33 -5.78
CA THR A 227 -23.26 0.28 -5.90
C THR A 227 -23.92 1.66 -5.83
N ASP A 228 -23.15 2.73 -6.00
CA ASP A 228 -23.65 4.12 -5.90
C ASP A 228 -24.77 4.44 -6.91
N TYR A 229 -24.83 3.72 -8.03
CA TYR A 229 -25.92 3.81 -9.02
C TYR A 229 -27.31 3.49 -8.43
N LEU A 230 -27.40 2.74 -7.32
CA LEU A 230 -28.67 2.47 -6.65
C LEU A 230 -29.31 3.74 -6.07
N THR A 231 -28.51 4.78 -5.83
CA THR A 231 -28.94 6.02 -5.17
C THR A 231 -28.78 7.26 -6.04
N SER A 232 -28.28 7.12 -7.27
CA SER A 232 -27.99 8.25 -8.17
C SER A 232 -29.23 9.05 -8.59
N ASN A 233 -30.43 8.45 -8.50
CA ASN A 233 -31.71 9.09 -8.84
C ASN A 233 -32.59 9.37 -7.60
N SER A 234 -32.02 9.35 -6.40
CA SER A 234 -32.75 9.63 -5.16
C SER A 234 -33.38 11.04 -5.20
N ALA A 235 -34.65 11.13 -4.81
CA ALA A 235 -35.37 12.39 -4.77
C ALA A 235 -34.72 13.35 -3.75
N TYR A 236 -34.78 14.65 -4.04
CA TYR A 236 -34.21 15.68 -3.17
C TYR A 236 -34.70 15.55 -1.72
N GLY A 237 -33.76 15.54 -0.78
CA GLY A 237 -34.00 15.44 0.65
C GLY A 237 -34.07 14.01 1.22
N LEU A 238 -34.18 12.98 0.38
CA LEU A 238 -34.03 11.59 0.85
C LEU A 238 -32.58 11.35 1.29
N ALA A 239 -32.43 10.60 2.38
CA ALA A 239 -31.11 10.22 2.86
C ALA A 239 -30.41 9.34 1.82
N VAL A 240 -29.16 9.66 1.51
CA VAL A 240 -28.27 8.86 0.67
C VAL A 240 -27.03 8.50 1.48
N PRO A 241 -26.43 7.32 1.26
CA PRO A 241 -25.20 6.96 1.92
C PRO A 241 -24.04 7.82 1.41
N ASP A 242 -22.98 7.99 2.19
CA ASP A 242 -21.76 8.69 1.76
C ASP A 242 -21.09 7.95 0.59
N PHE A 243 -21.17 6.62 0.62
CA PHE A 243 -20.80 5.70 -0.45
C PHE A 243 -21.50 4.35 -0.24
N SER A 244 -21.55 3.51 -1.28
CA SER A 244 -22.14 2.17 -1.17
C SER A 244 -21.38 1.14 -2.01
N LYS A 245 -21.17 -0.04 -1.42
CA LYS A 245 -20.44 -1.14 -2.08
C LYS A 245 -20.67 -2.50 -1.43
N LEU A 246 -20.36 -3.56 -2.19
CA LEU A 246 -20.16 -4.91 -1.68
C LEU A 246 -18.66 -5.24 -1.73
N ARG A 247 -18.11 -5.77 -0.63
CA ARG A 247 -16.72 -6.27 -0.58
C ARG A 247 -16.69 -7.79 -0.43
N PHE A 248 -15.84 -8.45 -1.19
CA PHE A 248 -15.77 -9.91 -1.33
C PHE A 248 -14.43 -10.44 -0.83
N PHE A 249 -14.51 -11.43 0.05
CA PHE A 249 -13.35 -12.08 0.67
C PHE A 249 -13.51 -13.60 0.56
N LYS A 250 -12.45 -14.30 0.16
CA LYS A 250 -12.50 -15.75 -0.05
C LYS A 250 -11.66 -16.50 0.96
N LYS A 251 -12.13 -17.69 1.36
CA LYS A 251 -11.35 -18.67 2.12
C LYS A 251 -11.73 -20.09 1.70
N GLY A 252 -10.83 -20.78 1.02
CA GLY A 252 -11.11 -22.10 0.48
C GLY A 252 -12.35 -22.07 -0.43
N LYS A 253 -13.42 -22.76 -0.02
CA LYS A 253 -14.71 -22.81 -0.73
C LYS A 253 -15.71 -21.75 -0.28
N ARG A 254 -15.43 -20.98 0.77
CA ARG A 254 -16.37 -20.03 1.35
C ARG A 254 -16.10 -18.63 0.82
N LEU A 255 -17.15 -17.98 0.32
CA LEU A 255 -17.14 -16.55 0.00
C LEU A 255 -17.84 -15.78 1.12
N CYS A 256 -17.19 -14.74 1.63
CA CYS A 256 -17.77 -13.76 2.55
C CYS A 256 -18.00 -12.45 1.79
N ILE A 257 -19.18 -11.87 1.96
CA ILE A 257 -19.60 -10.63 1.31
C ILE A 257 -20.01 -9.65 2.40
N ALA A 258 -19.28 -8.54 2.50
CA ALA A 258 -19.60 -7.44 3.39
C ALA A 258 -20.39 -6.39 2.61
N SER A 259 -21.57 -6.05 3.12
CA SER A 259 -22.37 -4.96 2.57
C SER A 259 -22.09 -3.67 3.34
N ILE A 260 -21.65 -2.64 2.63
CA ILE A 260 -21.19 -1.39 3.24
C ILE A 260 -21.96 -0.23 2.61
N SER A 261 -22.86 0.39 3.39
CA SER A 261 -23.62 1.56 2.96
C SER A 261 -23.83 2.50 4.16
N PRO A 262 -22.78 3.27 4.56
CA PRO A 262 -22.87 4.18 5.70
C PRO A 262 -23.64 5.46 5.36
N TYR A 263 -24.62 5.77 6.18
CA TYR A 263 -25.40 7.01 6.18
C TYR A 263 -24.95 7.92 7.32
N THR A 264 -25.03 9.22 7.08
CA THR A 264 -25.02 10.21 8.17
C THR A 264 -26.32 10.09 8.94
N ILE A 265 -26.23 9.85 10.26
CA ILE A 265 -27.41 9.64 11.11
C ILE A 265 -27.54 10.79 12.12
N PRO A 266 -28.54 11.68 11.97
CA PRO A 266 -28.86 12.66 12.98
C PRO A 266 -29.39 12.01 14.26
N GLU A 267 -28.98 12.50 15.43
CA GLU A 267 -29.36 11.89 16.72
C GLU A 267 -30.86 11.87 16.98
N HIS A 268 -31.63 12.78 16.38
CA HIS A 268 -33.08 12.83 16.53
C HIS A 268 -33.82 11.68 15.81
N TYR A 269 -33.14 10.93 14.92
CA TYR A 269 -33.66 9.70 14.33
C TYR A 269 -33.44 8.46 15.23
N ILE A 270 -32.62 8.57 16.28
CA ILE A 270 -32.37 7.48 17.23
C ILE A 270 -33.50 7.45 18.28
N THR A 271 -34.66 6.95 17.87
CA THR A 271 -35.87 6.84 18.69
C THR A 271 -36.50 5.46 18.56
N GLU A 272 -37.48 5.14 19.40
CA GLU A 272 -38.22 3.87 19.30
C GLU A 272 -38.96 3.79 17.96
N ASP A 273 -39.67 4.84 17.56
CA ASP A 273 -40.36 4.94 16.26
C ASP A 273 -39.44 5.47 15.15
N ALA A 274 -38.24 4.90 15.00
CA ALA A 274 -37.27 5.37 14.03
C ALA A 274 -37.81 5.26 12.59
N GLN A 275 -38.06 6.42 11.96
CA GLN A 275 -38.61 6.52 10.60
C GLN A 275 -37.68 5.94 9.51
N MET A 276 -36.45 5.57 9.88
CA MET A 276 -35.48 4.89 9.03
C MET A 276 -35.89 3.46 8.66
N PHE A 277 -36.76 2.83 9.46
CA PHE A 277 -37.10 1.42 9.29
C PHE A 277 -38.61 1.19 9.19
N VAL A 278 -38.99 0.14 8.47
CA VAL A 278 -40.35 -0.37 8.31
C VAL A 278 -40.33 -1.91 8.35
N GLY A 279 -41.48 -2.55 8.49
CA GLY A 279 -41.60 -4.02 8.46
C GLY A 279 -40.75 -4.75 9.50
N GLU A 280 -40.15 -5.87 9.09
CA GLU A 280 -39.28 -6.69 9.95
C GLU A 280 -38.03 -5.95 10.44
N LEU A 281 -37.47 -5.03 9.65
CA LEU A 281 -36.32 -4.23 10.09
C LEU A 281 -36.67 -3.30 11.24
N LEU A 282 -37.89 -2.75 11.26
CA LEU A 282 -38.38 -1.96 12.39
C LEU A 282 -38.56 -2.83 13.63
N LYS A 283 -38.96 -4.10 13.49
CA LYS A 283 -39.02 -5.03 14.63
C LYS A 283 -37.65 -5.28 15.23
N VAL A 284 -36.63 -5.51 14.39
CA VAL A 284 -35.23 -5.67 14.84
C VAL A 284 -34.76 -4.40 15.55
N TRP A 285 -35.02 -3.23 14.97
CA TRP A 285 -34.69 -1.94 15.58
C TRP A 285 -35.36 -1.77 16.95
N ASN A 286 -36.66 -2.01 17.05
CA ASN A 286 -37.41 -1.85 18.29
C ASN A 286 -36.92 -2.79 19.39
N LEU A 287 -36.58 -4.03 19.03
CA LEU A 287 -35.98 -5.01 19.94
C LEU A 287 -34.68 -4.47 20.53
N LEU A 288 -33.76 -4.03 19.67
CA LEU A 288 -32.44 -3.53 20.08
C LEU A 288 -32.53 -2.20 20.83
N TYR A 289 -33.36 -1.26 20.35
CA TYR A 289 -33.59 0.04 20.99
C TYR A 289 -34.15 -0.13 22.40
N LYS A 290 -35.16 -1.00 22.56
CA LYS A 290 -35.73 -1.30 23.87
C LYS A 290 -34.65 -1.84 24.82
N LYS A 291 -33.83 -2.79 24.37
CA LYS A 291 -32.75 -3.35 25.18
C LYS A 291 -31.69 -2.31 25.55
N ALA A 292 -31.26 -1.48 24.59
CA ALA A 292 -30.33 -0.40 24.84
C ALA A 292 -30.88 0.65 25.82
N ARG A 293 -32.18 0.93 25.75
CA ARG A 293 -32.86 1.89 26.63
C ARG A 293 -32.92 1.41 28.08
N GLU A 294 -33.06 0.10 28.33
CA GLU A 294 -33.00 -0.48 29.69
C GLU A 294 -31.69 -0.10 30.39
N ASN A 295 -30.59 -0.07 29.64
CA ASN A 295 -29.26 0.25 30.17
C ASN A 295 -28.89 1.74 30.09
N ALA A 296 -29.71 2.60 29.48
CA ALA A 296 -29.33 3.98 29.16
C ALA A 296 -28.84 4.81 30.37
N ARG A 297 -29.39 4.55 31.57
CA ARG A 297 -28.97 5.23 32.81
C ARG A 297 -27.51 4.94 33.18
N SER A 298 -27.05 3.71 32.98
CA SER A 298 -25.67 3.29 33.24
C SER A 298 -24.66 3.94 32.29
N PHE A 299 -25.14 4.54 31.20
CA PHE A 299 -24.33 5.26 30.22
C PHE A 299 -24.49 6.79 30.34
N ASN A 300 -25.11 7.33 31.39
CA ASN A 300 -25.34 8.78 31.50
C ASN A 300 -24.05 9.61 31.32
N ASP A 301 -22.98 9.22 32.01
CA ASP A 301 -21.67 9.89 31.92
C ASP A 301 -20.94 9.59 30.60
N ASN A 302 -21.39 8.55 29.87
CA ASN A 302 -20.81 8.06 28.62
C ASN A 302 -21.83 8.04 27.47
N ARG A 303 -22.75 9.01 27.44
CA ARG A 303 -23.90 9.03 26.51
C ARG A 303 -23.49 9.00 25.04
N SER A 304 -22.31 9.53 24.72
CA SER A 304 -21.69 9.47 23.40
C SER A 304 -21.51 8.03 22.91
N GLN A 305 -21.05 7.11 23.77
CA GLN A 305 -20.86 5.70 23.41
C GLN A 305 -22.20 4.99 23.16
N TRP A 306 -23.22 5.28 23.97
CA TRP A 306 -24.56 4.73 23.76
C TRP A 306 -25.11 5.12 22.38
N TYR A 307 -25.02 6.41 22.02
CA TYR A 307 -25.42 6.89 20.68
C TYR A 307 -24.57 6.25 19.58
N LYS A 308 -23.26 6.14 19.76
CA LYS A 308 -22.37 5.49 18.81
C LYS A 308 -22.81 4.07 18.50
N SER A 309 -23.07 3.25 19.52
CA SER A 309 -23.60 1.88 19.33
C SER A 309 -24.91 1.87 18.57
N MET A 310 -25.86 2.76 18.92
CA MET A 310 -27.15 2.83 18.23
C MET A 310 -27.04 3.29 16.77
N VAL A 311 -26.16 4.22 16.46
CA VAL A 311 -25.86 4.67 15.09
C VAL A 311 -25.23 3.55 14.26
N MET A 312 -24.33 2.77 14.87
CA MET A 312 -23.75 1.60 14.22
C MET A 312 -24.82 0.54 13.96
N THR A 313 -25.75 0.31 14.90
CA THR A 313 -26.93 -0.54 14.67
C THR A 313 -27.78 -0.04 13.50
N SER A 314 -28.07 1.26 13.43
CA SER A 314 -28.84 1.82 12.32
C SER A 314 -28.16 1.55 10.98
N ASN A 315 -26.86 1.82 10.89
CA ASN A 315 -26.07 1.61 9.68
C ASN A 315 -25.88 0.13 9.32
N TYR A 316 -25.85 -0.77 10.32
CA TYR A 316 -25.85 -2.21 10.10
C TYR A 316 -27.13 -2.65 9.40
N LEU A 317 -28.31 -2.21 9.89
CA LEU A 317 -29.61 -2.54 9.31
C LEU A 317 -29.81 -1.91 7.93
N LEU A 318 -29.36 -0.67 7.72
CA LEU A 318 -29.37 -0.02 6.41
C LEU A 318 -28.46 -0.74 5.41
N SER A 319 -27.29 -1.20 5.85
CA SER A 319 -26.38 -2.00 5.03
C SER A 319 -26.94 -3.40 4.73
N PHE A 320 -27.72 -3.98 5.65
CA PHE A 320 -28.43 -5.23 5.41
C PHE A 320 -29.52 -5.03 4.35
N ALA A 321 -30.29 -3.95 4.44
CA ALA A 321 -31.27 -3.58 3.42
C ALA A 321 -30.60 -3.35 2.05
N HIS A 322 -29.45 -2.68 2.01
CA HIS A 322 -28.66 -2.51 0.79
C HIS A 322 -28.29 -3.87 0.15
N PHE A 323 -27.86 -4.86 0.93
CA PHE A 323 -27.56 -6.20 0.41
C PHE A 323 -28.79 -6.89 -0.20
N LEU A 324 -29.95 -6.79 0.46
CA LEU A 324 -31.17 -7.43 -0.01
C LEU A 324 -31.62 -6.93 -1.39
N GLN A 325 -31.30 -5.68 -1.76
CA GLN A 325 -31.59 -5.15 -3.10
C GLN A 325 -30.80 -5.89 -4.20
N LEU A 326 -29.57 -6.33 -3.88
CA LEU A 326 -28.64 -6.96 -4.82
C LEU A 326 -28.67 -8.49 -4.75
N ARG A 327 -29.19 -9.06 -3.66
CA ARG A 327 -29.11 -10.50 -3.33
C ARG A 327 -29.51 -11.41 -4.47
N GLN A 328 -30.61 -11.10 -5.17
CA GLN A 328 -31.14 -11.96 -6.23
C GLN A 328 -30.24 -11.97 -7.47
N ASN A 329 -29.82 -10.80 -7.94
CA ASN A 329 -28.95 -10.67 -9.11
C ASN A 329 -27.55 -11.22 -8.83
N LEU A 330 -27.05 -11.02 -7.62
CA LEU A 330 -25.83 -11.62 -7.13
C LEU A 330 -25.91 -13.15 -7.12
N LEU A 331 -27.01 -13.72 -6.61
CA LEU A 331 -27.23 -15.16 -6.63
C LEU A 331 -27.28 -15.72 -8.06
N LEU A 332 -27.95 -15.02 -8.97
CA LEU A 332 -27.99 -15.37 -10.40
C LEU A 332 -26.59 -15.38 -11.03
N ALA A 333 -25.73 -14.43 -10.68
CA ALA A 333 -24.36 -14.34 -11.19
C ALA A 333 -23.48 -15.55 -10.78
N MET A 334 -23.77 -16.19 -9.64
CA MET A 334 -22.98 -17.29 -9.06
C MET A 334 -23.69 -18.65 -9.01
N GLN A 335 -24.93 -18.76 -9.51
CA GLN A 335 -25.79 -19.94 -9.29
C GLN A 335 -25.20 -21.29 -9.74
N ASP A 336 -24.28 -21.28 -10.70
CA ASP A 336 -23.65 -22.48 -11.24
C ASP A 336 -22.46 -22.95 -10.39
N GLU A 337 -21.91 -22.07 -9.55
CA GLU A 337 -20.69 -22.28 -8.76
C GLU A 337 -20.97 -22.70 -7.31
N VAL A 338 -22.16 -22.39 -6.78
CA VAL A 338 -22.51 -22.53 -5.36
C VAL A 338 -23.22 -23.86 -5.02
N ILE A 339 -23.01 -24.37 -3.80
CA ILE A 339 -23.63 -25.60 -3.28
C ILE A 339 -25.12 -25.36 -3.05
N ASP A 340 -25.42 -24.41 -2.16
CA ASP A 340 -26.77 -23.99 -1.81
C ASP A 340 -27.02 -22.61 -2.41
N LYS A 341 -28.18 -22.46 -3.06
CA LYS A 341 -28.58 -21.18 -3.67
C LYS A 341 -29.15 -20.21 -2.63
N ARG A 342 -28.48 -20.07 -1.48
CA ARG A 342 -28.90 -19.22 -0.36
C ARG A 342 -27.69 -18.68 0.39
N PHE A 343 -27.74 -17.39 0.72
CA PHE A 343 -26.79 -16.77 1.64
C PHE A 343 -27.18 -17.03 3.09
N TYR A 344 -26.19 -17.19 3.96
CA TYR A 344 -26.38 -17.32 5.40
C TYR A 344 -25.54 -16.30 6.17
N MET A 345 -25.94 -16.02 7.41
CA MET A 345 -25.17 -15.19 8.33
C MET A 345 -24.59 -16.05 9.45
N ARG A 346 -23.57 -15.54 10.15
CA ARG A 346 -22.94 -16.23 11.28
C ARG A 346 -23.24 -15.49 12.58
N LEU A 347 -23.69 -16.23 13.59
CA LEU A 347 -24.01 -15.68 14.90
C LEU A 347 -22.81 -14.97 15.51
N GLU A 348 -21.60 -15.50 15.28
CA GLU A 348 -20.34 -14.98 15.82
C GLU A 348 -19.99 -13.58 15.31
N ASP A 349 -20.41 -13.21 14.10
CA ASP A 349 -20.18 -11.86 13.59
C ASP A 349 -21.23 -10.87 14.12
N ILE A 350 -22.45 -11.34 14.44
CA ILE A 350 -23.54 -10.51 14.97
C ILE A 350 -23.35 -10.25 16.47
N GLN A 351 -22.84 -11.23 17.24
CA GLN A 351 -22.57 -11.07 18.69
C GLN A 351 -21.59 -9.93 19.00
N TYR A 352 -20.69 -9.60 18.08
CA TYR A 352 -19.77 -8.48 18.26
C TYR A 352 -20.50 -7.15 18.45
N LEU A 353 -21.68 -6.97 17.86
CA LEU A 353 -22.46 -5.75 17.95
C LEU A 353 -23.58 -5.78 18.98
N PHE A 354 -24.23 -6.92 19.19
CA PHE A 354 -25.45 -6.98 20.01
C PHE A 354 -25.36 -7.91 21.22
N GLY A 355 -24.25 -8.66 21.37
CA GLY A 355 -24.09 -9.68 22.41
C GLY A 355 -24.94 -10.93 22.18
N LEU A 356 -24.56 -12.03 22.83
CA LEU A 356 -25.10 -13.37 22.54
C LEU A 356 -26.65 -13.43 22.58
N ASP A 357 -27.27 -12.94 23.66
CA ASP A 357 -28.72 -13.03 23.88
C ASP A 357 -29.54 -12.32 22.79
N MET A 358 -29.10 -11.14 22.34
CA MET A 358 -29.81 -10.38 21.32
C MET A 358 -29.49 -10.89 19.91
N SER A 359 -28.24 -11.29 19.67
CA SER A 359 -27.81 -11.71 18.34
C SER A 359 -28.56 -12.91 17.79
N GLN A 360 -28.97 -13.86 18.64
CA GLN A 360 -29.78 -15.00 18.20
C GLN A 360 -31.16 -14.55 17.67
N GLN A 361 -31.86 -13.68 18.42
CA GLN A 361 -33.16 -13.16 18.01
C GLN A 361 -33.06 -12.28 16.76
N VAL A 362 -32.01 -11.45 16.69
CA VAL A 362 -31.74 -10.61 15.51
C VAL A 362 -31.47 -11.48 14.28
N LEU A 363 -30.64 -12.51 14.40
CA LEU A 363 -30.31 -13.43 13.32
C LEU A 363 -31.57 -14.11 12.76
N GLU A 364 -32.42 -14.65 13.63
CA GLU A 364 -33.66 -15.32 13.24
C GLU A 364 -34.60 -14.40 12.45
N ILE A 365 -34.76 -13.14 12.90
CA ILE A 365 -35.60 -12.18 12.18
C ILE A 365 -34.95 -11.81 10.84
N LEU A 366 -33.66 -11.47 10.82
CA LEU A 366 -32.97 -11.04 9.59
C LEU A 366 -32.97 -12.13 8.52
N GLU A 367 -32.72 -13.40 8.88
CA GLU A 367 -32.71 -14.51 7.92
C GLU A 367 -34.10 -14.89 7.39
N SER A 368 -35.17 -14.40 8.04
CA SER A 368 -36.55 -14.57 7.57
C SER A 368 -36.99 -13.52 6.53
N ILE A 369 -36.18 -12.48 6.29
CA ILE A 369 -36.54 -11.39 5.38
C ILE A 369 -36.29 -11.82 3.93
N ASP A 370 -37.38 -12.13 3.23
CA ASP A 370 -37.36 -12.50 1.82
C ASP A 370 -37.39 -11.28 0.88
N CYS A 371 -38.14 -10.23 1.22
CA CYS A 371 -38.22 -9.00 0.43
C CYS A 371 -38.27 -7.78 1.33
N LEU A 372 -37.76 -6.65 0.82
CA LEU A 372 -37.83 -5.38 1.53
C LEU A 372 -39.15 -4.67 1.27
N GLU A 373 -39.73 -4.16 2.35
CA GLU A 373 -40.78 -3.15 2.27
C GLU A 373 -40.18 -1.79 1.85
N SER A 374 -40.89 -1.06 0.99
CA SER A 374 -40.43 0.26 0.54
C SER A 374 -40.54 1.28 1.68
N ASN A 375 -39.42 1.90 2.06
CA ASN A 375 -39.40 3.03 2.98
C ASN A 375 -39.07 4.34 2.25
N ARG A 376 -39.98 5.31 2.28
CA ARG A 376 -39.79 6.67 1.72
C ARG A 376 -39.69 7.76 2.79
N SER A 377 -39.58 7.36 4.07
CA SER A 377 -39.73 8.26 5.21
C SER A 377 -38.40 8.73 5.80
N PHE A 378 -37.27 8.22 5.30
CA PHE A 378 -35.95 8.62 5.78
C PHE A 378 -35.40 9.80 4.97
N PHE A 379 -35.50 10.99 5.58
CA PHE A 379 -34.98 12.23 5.01
C PHE A 379 -33.71 12.63 5.75
N CYS A 380 -32.69 13.06 5.02
CA CYS A 380 -31.51 13.65 5.61
C CYS A 380 -31.00 14.75 4.69
N ILE A 381 -30.92 15.96 5.22
CA ILE A 381 -30.24 17.07 4.54
C ILE A 381 -28.78 16.95 4.95
N SER A 382 -28.01 16.14 4.21
CA SER A 382 -26.57 16.06 4.41
C SER A 382 -25.94 17.46 4.24
N SER A 383 -25.14 17.88 5.22
CA SER A 383 -24.37 19.13 5.18
C SER A 383 -23.01 18.95 4.49
N GLY A 384 -22.99 18.45 3.25
CA GLY A 384 -21.78 18.49 2.42
C GLY A 384 -20.61 17.60 2.90
N GLY A 385 -19.46 17.70 2.22
CA GLY A 385 -18.30 16.84 2.44
C GLY A 385 -17.60 17.12 3.76
N ASP A 386 -17.97 16.36 4.80
CA ASP A 386 -17.47 16.55 6.16
C ASP A 386 -15.99 16.18 6.30
N SER A 387 -15.19 17.15 6.74
CA SER A 387 -13.86 16.97 7.28
C SER A 387 -13.90 17.43 8.73
N ILE A 388 -13.53 16.56 9.67
CA ILE A 388 -13.47 16.92 11.08
C ILE A 388 -12.02 16.81 11.52
N ILE A 389 -11.29 17.92 11.45
CA ILE A 389 -9.94 18.05 11.97
C ILE A 389 -9.97 19.07 13.12
N PRO A 390 -9.40 18.76 14.31
CA PRO A 390 -9.38 19.70 15.41
C PRO A 390 -8.69 21.02 15.03
N SER A 391 -9.24 22.13 15.50
CA SER A 391 -8.77 23.49 15.19
C SER A 391 -7.30 23.71 15.50
N ASP A 392 -6.78 23.02 16.51
CA ASP A 392 -5.40 23.14 16.98
C ASP A 392 -4.40 22.61 15.95
N TYR A 393 -4.83 21.68 15.08
CA TYR A 393 -3.96 20.94 14.17
C TYR A 393 -4.26 21.19 12.69
N VAL A 394 -5.45 21.72 12.37
CA VAL A 394 -5.93 21.87 10.98
C VAL A 394 -5.00 22.67 10.06
N GLN A 395 -4.31 23.69 10.60
CA GLN A 395 -3.37 24.50 9.82
C GLN A 395 -2.12 23.70 9.41
N GLN A 396 -1.48 23.02 10.37
CA GLN A 396 -0.28 22.20 10.11
C GLN A 396 -0.61 21.01 9.22
N TYR A 397 -1.75 20.36 9.47
CA TYR A 397 -2.29 19.29 8.64
C TYR A 397 -2.46 19.72 7.17
N ASN A 398 -3.17 20.82 6.93
CA ASN A 398 -3.39 21.32 5.56
C ASN A 398 -2.09 21.81 4.90
N TYR A 399 -1.18 22.43 5.66
CA TYR A 399 0.11 22.87 5.15
C TYR A 399 0.97 21.69 4.71
N GLN A 400 1.04 20.61 5.50
CA GLN A 400 1.80 19.42 5.15
C GLN A 400 1.27 18.76 3.87
N ILE A 401 -0.05 18.62 3.73
CA ILE A 401 -0.66 18.08 2.50
C ILE A 401 -0.33 18.95 1.29
N ALA A 402 -0.39 20.28 1.44
CA ALA A 402 -0.06 21.20 0.36
C ALA A 402 1.41 21.06 -0.07
N LEU A 403 2.35 20.96 0.88
CA LEU A 403 3.76 20.71 0.58
C LEU A 403 3.97 19.38 -0.14
N ASP A 404 3.34 18.30 0.34
CA ASP A 404 3.48 16.99 -0.29
C ASP A 404 2.94 16.99 -1.73
N ASN A 405 1.82 17.68 -1.98
CA ASN A 405 1.22 17.81 -3.32
C ASN A 405 2.03 18.69 -4.28
N LEU A 406 3.06 19.43 -3.82
CA LEU A 406 3.96 20.16 -4.71
C LEU A 406 5.11 19.29 -5.25
N ARG A 407 5.26 18.06 -4.75
CA ARG A 407 6.33 17.14 -5.18
C ARG A 407 6.05 16.57 -6.56
N ASP A 408 7.12 16.33 -7.32
CA ASP A 408 7.00 15.77 -8.65
C ASP A 408 6.39 14.37 -8.61
N GLY A 409 5.53 14.06 -9.58
CA GLY A 409 4.77 12.81 -9.65
C GLY A 409 3.61 12.68 -8.64
N GLN A 410 3.61 13.42 -7.51
CA GLN A 410 2.62 13.22 -6.43
C GLN A 410 1.18 13.47 -6.90
N THR A 411 0.93 14.55 -7.65
CA THR A 411 -0.42 14.92 -8.13
C THR A 411 -0.93 14.05 -9.28
N LYS A 412 -0.07 13.16 -9.80
CA LYS A 412 -0.39 12.21 -10.87
C LYS A 412 -0.82 10.84 -10.34
N SER A 413 -0.74 10.58 -9.02
CA SER A 413 -1.23 9.35 -8.39
C SER A 413 -2.17 9.67 -7.24
N VAL A 414 -3.42 9.18 -7.34
CA VAL A 414 -4.40 9.31 -6.25
C VAL A 414 -3.95 8.55 -5.02
N SER A 415 -3.29 7.39 -5.18
CA SER A 415 -2.72 6.64 -4.07
C SER A 415 -1.69 7.47 -3.29
N LEU A 416 -0.77 8.16 -3.98
CA LEU A 416 0.22 9.02 -3.32
C LEU A 416 -0.42 10.24 -2.64
N MET A 417 -1.40 10.89 -3.27
CA MET A 417 -2.11 12.01 -2.65
C MET A 417 -2.86 11.58 -1.37
N ILE A 418 -3.48 10.38 -1.38
CA ILE A 418 -4.14 9.82 -0.20
C ILE A 418 -3.14 9.42 0.88
N SER A 419 -1.96 8.91 0.51
CA SER A 419 -0.86 8.68 1.46
C SER A 419 -0.46 9.96 2.18
N SER A 420 -0.41 11.11 1.48
CA SER A 420 -0.14 12.40 2.12
C SER A 420 -1.20 12.79 3.14
N ILE A 421 -2.48 12.57 2.83
CA ILE A 421 -3.59 12.85 3.76
C ILE A 421 -3.42 12.04 5.05
N PHE A 422 -3.25 10.72 4.95
CA PHE A 422 -3.20 9.87 6.15
C PHE A 422 -1.88 9.96 6.92
N SER A 423 -0.76 10.14 6.22
CA SER A 423 0.53 10.42 6.88
C SER A 423 0.46 11.77 7.63
N ALA A 424 -0.04 12.84 7.00
CA ALA A 424 -0.22 14.12 7.69
C ALA A 424 -1.17 14.01 8.88
N MET A 425 -2.26 13.24 8.73
CA MET A 425 -3.20 13.00 9.83
C MET A 425 -2.55 12.25 11.00
N HIS A 426 -1.68 11.27 10.72
CA HIS A 426 -0.94 10.56 11.75
C HIS A 426 0.03 11.47 12.50
N TRP A 427 0.92 12.15 11.76
CA TRP A 427 2.02 12.91 12.35
C TRP A 427 1.62 14.28 12.91
N GLN A 428 0.70 14.99 12.26
CA GLN A 428 0.31 16.37 12.62
C GLN A 428 -0.92 16.42 13.53
N VAL A 429 -1.73 15.36 13.60
CA VAL A 429 -2.96 15.33 14.41
C VAL A 429 -2.88 14.25 15.48
N GLU A 430 -2.74 12.98 15.10
CA GLU A 430 -2.81 11.87 16.06
C GLU A 430 -1.68 11.93 17.08
N ILE A 431 -0.43 11.97 16.64
CA ILE A 431 0.72 11.95 17.55
C ILE A 431 0.75 13.21 18.40
N GLU A 432 0.55 14.39 17.81
CA GLU A 432 0.56 15.65 18.56
C GLU A 432 -0.58 15.73 19.58
N SER A 433 -1.72 15.08 19.31
CA SER A 433 -2.82 14.97 20.27
C SER A 433 -2.50 14.17 21.52
N ARG A 434 -1.45 13.32 21.52
CA ARG A 434 -1.01 12.56 22.71
C ARG A 434 -0.46 13.47 23.81
N ASN A 435 -0.18 14.74 23.51
CA ASN A 435 0.20 15.75 24.49
C ASN A 435 -0.99 16.32 25.28
N LYS A 436 -2.25 16.02 24.88
CA LYS A 436 -3.45 16.40 25.63
C LYS A 436 -3.62 15.51 26.88
N GLY A 437 -4.55 15.88 27.76
CA GLY A 437 -4.91 15.05 28.93
C GLY A 437 -5.36 13.65 28.49
N ARG A 438 -4.95 12.61 29.22
CA ARG A 438 -5.28 11.20 28.86
C ARG A 438 -6.77 10.88 28.95
N ASP A 439 -7.50 11.66 29.74
CA ASP A 439 -8.95 11.63 29.90
C ASP A 439 -9.70 12.27 28.71
N ASP A 440 -9.01 12.94 27.79
CA ASP A 440 -9.60 13.44 26.53
C ASP A 440 -9.75 12.31 25.50
N TYR A 441 -10.73 11.45 25.72
CA TYR A 441 -11.03 10.32 24.82
C TYR A 441 -11.52 10.76 23.43
N GLU A 442 -11.92 12.02 23.26
CA GLU A 442 -12.35 12.59 21.98
C GLU A 442 -11.16 13.02 21.11
N ARG A 443 -9.91 12.93 21.60
CA ARG A 443 -8.72 13.23 20.80
C ARG A 443 -8.59 12.39 19.53
N LEU A 444 -9.25 11.23 19.47
CA LEU A 444 -9.28 10.31 18.31
C LEU A 444 -10.55 10.47 17.45
N SER A 445 -11.39 11.47 17.73
CA SER A 445 -12.64 11.76 17.01
C SER A 445 -12.40 12.78 15.89
N PHE A 446 -11.60 12.40 14.90
CA PHE A 446 -11.27 13.21 13.72
C PHE A 446 -11.18 12.33 12.46
N GLY A 447 -11.17 12.95 11.28
CA GLY A 447 -10.93 12.27 10.00
C GLY A 447 -11.53 13.00 8.80
N GLU A 448 -11.42 12.35 7.65
CA GLU A 448 -11.95 12.81 6.36
C GLU A 448 -13.05 11.85 5.89
N SER A 449 -14.15 12.35 5.33
CA SER A 449 -15.16 11.55 4.60
C SER A 449 -14.73 11.27 3.15
N TYR A 450 -15.41 10.35 2.45
CA TYR A 450 -15.15 10.13 1.01
C TYR A 450 -15.33 11.41 0.20
N ASN A 451 -16.44 12.10 0.42
CA ASN A 451 -16.75 13.34 -0.26
C ASN A 451 -15.73 14.45 0.04
N SER A 452 -15.24 14.57 1.28
CA SER A 452 -14.18 15.54 1.61
C SER A 452 -12.88 15.26 0.85
N MET A 453 -12.48 14.00 0.72
CA MET A 453 -11.28 13.60 -0.02
C MET A 453 -11.46 13.89 -1.51
N ILE A 454 -12.58 13.49 -2.12
CA ILE A 454 -12.86 13.76 -3.53
C ILE A 454 -12.83 15.27 -3.83
N ASN A 455 -13.48 16.09 -2.99
CA ASN A 455 -13.49 17.55 -3.14
C ASN A 455 -12.08 18.14 -3.03
N ARG A 456 -11.31 17.71 -2.03
CA ARG A 456 -9.93 18.16 -1.82
C ARG A 456 -9.05 17.82 -3.02
N LEU A 457 -9.06 16.56 -3.46
CA LEU A 457 -8.22 16.06 -4.55
C LEU A 457 -8.62 16.62 -5.92
N GLY A 458 -9.92 16.87 -6.13
CA GLY A 458 -10.45 17.45 -7.37
C GLY A 458 -9.97 18.87 -7.64
N SER A 459 -9.60 19.63 -6.60
CA SER A 459 -9.06 20.99 -6.76
C SER A 459 -7.60 21.02 -7.24
N SER A 460 -6.88 19.91 -7.10
CA SER A 460 -5.41 19.85 -7.25
C SER A 460 -4.93 18.85 -8.30
N SER A 461 -5.83 18.13 -8.97
CA SER A 461 -5.47 17.03 -9.87
C SER A 461 -6.12 17.17 -11.25
N SER A 462 -5.57 16.44 -12.24
CA SER A 462 -6.10 16.38 -13.61
C SER A 462 -7.21 15.35 -13.81
N PHE A 463 -7.57 14.60 -12.77
CA PHE A 463 -8.56 13.53 -12.84
C PHE A 463 -9.99 14.11 -12.88
N SER A 464 -10.87 13.48 -13.63
CA SER A 464 -12.30 13.79 -13.55
C SER A 464 -12.88 13.38 -12.19
N THR A 465 -13.98 14.01 -11.75
CA THR A 465 -14.65 13.66 -10.49
C THR A 465 -15.05 12.18 -10.44
N LEU A 466 -15.47 11.60 -11.57
CA LEU A 466 -15.83 10.18 -11.65
C LEU A 466 -14.61 9.27 -11.45
N GLU A 467 -13.48 9.58 -12.11
CA GLU A 467 -12.23 8.84 -11.93
C GLU A 467 -11.70 8.95 -10.50
N LEU A 468 -11.73 10.15 -9.91
CA LEU A 468 -11.36 10.36 -8.51
C LEU A 468 -12.21 9.53 -7.57
N SER A 469 -13.53 9.53 -7.74
CA SER A 469 -14.42 8.73 -6.91
C SER A 469 -14.03 7.24 -6.93
N ARG A 470 -13.85 6.68 -8.13
CA ARG A 470 -13.42 5.28 -8.31
C ARG A 470 -12.07 4.97 -7.66
N LEU A 471 -11.08 5.84 -7.87
CA LEU A 471 -9.74 5.67 -7.33
C LEU A 471 -9.69 5.83 -5.81
N VAL A 472 -10.43 6.78 -5.23
CA VAL A 472 -10.55 6.96 -3.78
C VAL A 472 -11.16 5.71 -3.14
N HIS A 473 -12.19 5.10 -3.75
CA HIS A 473 -12.75 3.82 -3.30
C HIS A 473 -11.67 2.75 -3.16
N ARG A 474 -10.88 2.54 -4.22
CA ARG A 474 -9.80 1.56 -4.25
C ARG A 474 -8.71 1.84 -3.21
N CYS A 475 -8.25 3.09 -3.14
CA CYS A 475 -7.17 3.51 -2.25
C CYS A 475 -7.53 3.35 -0.76
N ILE A 476 -8.78 3.63 -0.40
CA ILE A 476 -9.27 3.49 0.97
C ILE A 476 -9.44 2.01 1.33
N ASP A 477 -9.98 1.18 0.44
CA ASP A 477 -10.11 -0.26 0.70
C ASP A 477 -8.76 -0.95 0.88
N GLU A 478 -7.76 -0.59 0.08
CA GLU A 478 -6.39 -1.05 0.26
C GLU A 478 -5.85 -0.75 1.67
N ARG A 479 -6.07 0.49 2.12
CA ARG A 479 -5.55 0.96 3.40
C ARG A 479 -6.30 0.41 4.61
N ILE A 480 -7.61 0.21 4.49
CA ILE A 480 -8.41 -0.49 5.51
C ILE A 480 -7.89 -1.93 5.67
N ASP A 481 -7.69 -2.64 4.57
CA ASP A 481 -7.20 -4.03 4.60
C ASP A 481 -5.79 -4.12 5.20
N LYS A 482 -4.94 -3.10 4.99
CA LYS A 482 -3.61 -2.99 5.62
C LYS A 482 -3.62 -2.39 7.03
N GLY A 483 -4.78 -2.03 7.59
CA GLY A 483 -4.88 -1.41 8.91
C GLY A 483 -4.25 -0.02 9.02
N THR A 484 -3.95 0.62 7.88
CA THR A 484 -3.34 1.95 7.80
C THR A 484 -4.37 3.07 7.80
N VAL A 485 -5.63 2.72 7.50
CA VAL A 485 -6.79 3.59 7.67
C VAL A 485 -7.80 2.88 8.55
N VAL A 486 -8.31 3.61 9.54
CA VAL A 486 -9.35 3.13 10.44
C VAL A 486 -10.61 3.95 10.22
N PRO A 487 -11.69 3.33 9.73
CA PRO A 487 -12.98 3.96 9.66
C PRO A 487 -13.62 4.13 11.06
N GLY A 488 -14.41 5.17 11.27
CA GLY A 488 -15.19 5.32 12.51
C GLY A 488 -16.36 6.29 12.36
N TYR A 489 -17.37 6.15 13.21
CA TYR A 489 -18.43 7.15 13.34
C TYR A 489 -18.01 8.23 14.34
N VAL A 490 -18.00 9.48 13.89
CA VAL A 490 -17.65 10.66 14.66
C VAL A 490 -18.86 11.56 14.78
N ARG A 491 -19.08 12.09 15.99
CA ARG A 491 -20.20 12.97 16.28
C ARG A 491 -19.88 14.39 15.80
N ASN A 492 -20.54 14.81 14.72
CA ASN A 492 -20.52 16.19 14.25
C ASN A 492 -21.52 17.04 15.04
N ARG A 493 -21.06 18.20 15.53
CA ARG A 493 -21.87 19.16 16.30
C ARG A 493 -22.11 20.47 15.56
N GLN A 494 -21.72 20.57 14.29
CA GLN A 494 -21.72 21.83 13.52
C GLN A 494 -23.09 22.20 12.92
N GLY A 495 -24.16 21.44 13.20
CA GLY A 495 -25.52 21.68 12.71
C GLY A 495 -26.57 21.97 13.79
N VAL A 496 -27.84 22.08 13.37
CA VAL A 496 -29.01 22.26 14.28
C VAL A 496 -29.20 21.06 15.19
N TYR A 497 -28.95 19.86 14.66
CA TYR A 497 -28.90 18.61 15.41
C TYR A 497 -27.48 18.06 15.35
N SER A 498 -27.04 17.42 16.44
CA SER A 498 -25.84 16.59 16.35
C SER A 498 -26.12 15.40 15.43
N GLU A 499 -25.15 15.08 14.61
CA GLU A 499 -25.23 13.98 13.65
C GLU A 499 -23.95 13.14 13.73
N TRP A 500 -24.05 11.91 13.26
CA TRP A 500 -22.93 10.97 13.27
C TRP A 500 -22.54 10.67 11.85
N VAL A 501 -21.28 10.98 11.53
CA VAL A 501 -20.72 10.89 10.19
C VAL A 501 -19.66 9.81 10.17
N ARG A 502 -19.58 9.06 9.08
CA ARG A 502 -18.54 8.09 8.83
C ARG A 502 -17.28 8.81 8.35
N LEU A 503 -16.20 8.75 9.13
CA LEU A 503 -14.91 9.34 8.78
C LEU A 503 -13.80 8.28 8.75
N PHE A 504 -12.75 8.58 8.02
CA PHE A 504 -11.55 7.78 7.89
C PHE A 504 -10.39 8.53 8.54
N ARG A 505 -9.68 7.85 9.45
CA ARG A 505 -8.47 8.38 10.08
C ARG A 505 -7.27 7.49 9.84
N SER A 506 -6.07 8.02 10.09
CA SER A 506 -4.85 7.21 10.15
C SER A 506 -5.01 6.08 11.16
N GLY A 507 -4.65 4.87 10.74
CA GLY A 507 -4.61 3.68 11.57
C GLY A 507 -3.34 3.60 12.41
N GLU A 508 -3.12 2.43 13.02
CA GLU A 508 -1.90 2.14 13.77
C GLU A 508 -0.81 1.57 12.88
N ASN A 509 -1.18 0.90 11.78
CA ASN A 509 -0.21 0.54 10.77
C ASN A 509 0.13 1.81 9.97
N GLU A 510 1.39 1.98 9.65
CA GLU A 510 1.89 3.16 8.93
C GLU A 510 1.50 3.10 7.45
N ASP A 511 1.28 4.25 6.80
CA ASP A 511 0.97 4.27 5.37
C ASP A 511 2.11 3.65 4.54
N VAL A 512 1.76 2.73 3.63
CA VAL A 512 2.75 1.92 2.92
C VAL A 512 3.58 2.71 1.92
N TYR A 513 2.96 3.62 1.17
CA TYR A 513 3.65 4.36 0.10
C TYR A 513 4.41 5.58 0.61
N LYS A 514 4.48 5.78 1.94
CA LYS A 514 5.21 6.89 2.54
C LYS A 514 5.94 6.47 3.81
N ASP A 515 5.21 6.27 4.90
CA ASP A 515 5.80 6.07 6.23
C ASP A 515 6.56 4.74 6.33
N GLN A 516 5.97 3.60 5.90
CA GLN A 516 6.68 2.31 5.92
C GLN A 516 7.84 2.26 4.93
N LEU A 517 7.66 2.81 3.72
CA LEU A 517 8.71 2.94 2.72
C LEU A 517 9.92 3.68 3.31
N PHE A 518 9.70 4.84 3.91
CA PHE A 518 10.78 5.64 4.52
C PHE A 518 11.40 4.97 5.72
N ARG A 519 10.62 4.22 6.52
CA ARG A 519 11.16 3.40 7.61
C ARG A 519 12.10 2.31 7.10
N ILE A 520 11.76 1.64 6.00
CA ILE A 520 12.64 0.64 5.36
C ILE A 520 13.91 1.33 4.82
N VAL A 521 13.77 2.47 4.13
CA VAL A 521 14.92 3.26 3.63
C VAL A 521 15.86 3.65 4.78
N LEU A 522 15.33 4.24 5.85
CA LEU A 522 16.12 4.63 7.03
C LEU A 522 16.75 3.41 7.71
N SER A 523 16.08 2.26 7.71
CA SER A 523 16.63 1.01 8.25
C SER A 523 17.84 0.54 7.44
N ILE A 524 17.77 0.58 6.10
CA ILE A 524 18.92 0.26 5.23
C ILE A 524 20.06 1.23 5.51
N VAL A 525 19.78 2.54 5.52
CA VAL A 525 20.80 3.59 5.75
C VAL A 525 21.44 3.46 7.14
N SER A 526 20.67 3.22 8.20
CA SER A 526 21.20 2.99 9.57
C SER A 526 22.22 1.86 9.59
N ARG A 527 21.89 0.77 8.90
CA ARG A 527 22.73 -0.42 8.85
C ARG A 527 23.96 -0.23 7.99
N CYS A 528 23.86 0.59 6.94
CA CYS A 528 25.04 1.04 6.23
C CYS A 528 26.01 1.73 7.19
N PHE A 529 25.54 2.66 8.02
CA PHE A 529 26.37 3.38 8.99
C PHE A 529 26.99 2.46 10.04
N GLU A 530 26.21 1.51 10.56
CA GLU A 530 26.68 0.51 11.53
C GLU A 530 27.78 -0.40 10.93
N LEU A 531 27.61 -0.86 9.70
CA LEU A 531 28.54 -1.79 9.05
C LEU A 531 29.79 -1.10 8.46
N SER A 532 29.65 0.14 8.00
CA SER A 532 30.76 0.94 7.48
C SER A 532 31.58 1.62 8.59
N ASN A 533 31.01 1.78 9.79
CA ASN A 533 31.47 2.70 10.84
C ASN A 533 31.57 4.16 10.37
N THR A 534 30.62 4.62 9.53
CA THR A 534 30.51 6.00 9.06
C THR A 534 29.14 6.60 9.45
N GLN A 535 28.90 7.86 9.10
CA GLN A 535 27.58 8.52 9.27
C GLN A 535 26.94 8.87 7.92
N PHE A 536 27.48 8.31 6.84
CA PHE A 536 27.04 8.60 5.48
C PHE A 536 27.31 7.40 4.55
N ILE A 537 26.57 7.34 3.44
CA ILE A 537 26.77 6.40 2.34
C ILE A 537 26.61 7.16 1.02
N SER A 538 27.42 6.86 -0.01
CA SER A 538 27.24 7.52 -1.31
C SER A 538 25.89 7.17 -1.93
N ARG A 539 25.29 8.08 -2.70
CA ARG A 539 24.05 7.81 -3.44
C ARG A 539 24.21 6.59 -4.36
N ALA A 540 25.35 6.45 -5.04
CA ALA A 540 25.62 5.34 -5.94
C ALA A 540 25.64 3.98 -5.22
N SER A 541 26.31 3.87 -4.08
CA SER A 541 26.35 2.62 -3.29
C SER A 541 24.96 2.28 -2.73
N PHE A 542 24.16 3.29 -2.39
CA PHE A 542 22.78 3.06 -1.95
C PHE A 542 21.88 2.55 -3.10
N GLU A 543 21.99 3.13 -4.29
CA GLU A 543 21.31 2.62 -5.50
C GLU A 543 21.77 1.21 -5.87
N TYR A 544 23.05 0.88 -5.63
CA TYR A 544 23.55 -0.49 -5.82
C TYR A 544 22.89 -1.48 -4.83
N ILE A 545 22.74 -1.10 -3.55
CA ILE A 545 22.00 -1.92 -2.57
C ILE A 545 20.55 -2.14 -3.04
N LEU A 546 19.86 -1.08 -3.45
CA LEU A 546 18.48 -1.17 -3.95
C LEU A 546 18.39 -2.03 -5.23
N THR A 547 19.40 -1.98 -6.09
CA THR A 547 19.48 -2.80 -7.31
C THR A 547 19.61 -4.28 -6.98
N ILE A 548 20.48 -4.65 -6.03
CA ILE A 548 20.58 -6.06 -5.60
C ILE A 548 19.23 -6.54 -5.05
N ILE A 549 18.56 -5.72 -4.24
CA ILE A 549 17.23 -6.04 -3.72
C ILE A 549 16.23 -6.24 -4.87
N TYR A 550 16.22 -5.36 -5.86
CA TYR A 550 15.38 -5.48 -7.05
C TYR A 550 15.62 -6.80 -7.80
N LEU A 551 16.87 -7.12 -8.10
CA LEU A 551 17.25 -8.32 -8.85
C LEU A 551 16.78 -9.60 -8.14
N LEU A 552 17.07 -9.71 -6.84
CA LEU A 552 16.66 -10.84 -6.01
C LEU A 552 15.13 -10.98 -5.93
N GLN A 553 14.40 -9.86 -5.94
CA GLN A 553 12.94 -9.87 -5.94
C GLN A 553 12.32 -10.18 -7.30
N ARG A 554 12.98 -9.79 -8.39
CA ARG A 554 12.57 -10.07 -9.78
C ARG A 554 12.76 -11.55 -10.12
N ASP A 555 13.93 -12.11 -9.77
CA ASP A 555 14.38 -13.43 -10.23
C ASP A 555 14.02 -14.57 -9.28
N ARG A 556 12.99 -14.40 -8.44
CA ARG A 556 12.62 -15.33 -7.37
C ARG A 556 12.48 -16.79 -7.84
N GLY A 557 13.53 -17.56 -7.67
CA GLY A 557 13.57 -19.01 -7.73
C GLY A 557 13.88 -19.63 -6.36
N CYS A 558 14.18 -20.93 -6.33
CA CYS A 558 14.51 -21.62 -5.07
C CYS A 558 15.89 -21.23 -4.51
N ALA A 559 16.84 -20.84 -5.36
CA ALA A 559 18.21 -20.51 -4.93
C ALA A 559 18.32 -19.08 -4.37
N GLU A 560 17.55 -18.15 -4.94
CA GLU A 560 17.54 -16.72 -4.59
C GLU A 560 16.83 -16.47 -3.25
N LYS A 561 15.86 -17.33 -2.90
CA LYS A 561 15.22 -17.36 -1.56
C LYS A 561 16.18 -17.62 -0.42
N GLU A 562 17.36 -18.20 -0.70
CA GLU A 562 18.40 -18.40 0.32
C GLU A 562 19.24 -17.13 0.56
N ILE A 563 19.12 -16.11 -0.29
CA ILE A 563 19.83 -14.82 -0.18
C ILE A 563 18.91 -13.76 0.44
N LEU A 564 17.70 -13.62 -0.10
CA LEU A 564 16.66 -12.73 0.42
C LEU A 564 15.30 -13.39 0.27
N ASP A 565 14.72 -13.81 1.38
CA ASP A 565 13.53 -14.68 1.38
C ASP A 565 12.23 -13.91 1.10
N LYS A 566 12.19 -12.62 1.42
CA LYS A 566 10.96 -11.80 1.41
C LYS A 566 11.04 -10.58 0.51
N ASP A 567 9.89 -10.15 -0.01
CA ASP A 567 9.75 -8.76 -0.50
C ASP A 567 9.89 -7.83 0.69
N ILE A 568 10.87 -6.92 0.67
CA ILE A 568 11.08 -5.98 1.77
C ILE A 568 10.20 -4.75 1.62
N PHE A 569 9.88 -4.30 0.40
CA PHE A 569 9.05 -3.12 0.19
C PHE A 569 7.57 -3.48 0.10
N GLY A 570 7.24 -4.67 -0.41
CA GLY A 570 5.85 -5.07 -0.66
C GLY A 570 5.16 -4.20 -1.72
N ILE A 571 5.95 -3.44 -2.48
CA ILE A 571 5.56 -2.53 -3.56
C ILE A 571 6.42 -2.92 -4.78
N PRO A 572 5.86 -2.99 -6.00
CA PRO A 572 6.64 -3.28 -7.19
C PRO A 572 7.77 -2.27 -7.39
N LEU A 573 8.99 -2.78 -7.58
CA LEU A 573 10.17 -2.01 -7.89
C LEU A 573 10.41 -2.00 -9.41
N VAL A 574 10.83 -0.84 -9.94
CA VAL A 574 11.14 -0.66 -11.36
C VAL A 574 12.43 0.15 -11.49
N PRO A 575 13.46 -0.34 -12.20
CA PRO A 575 14.66 0.44 -12.47
C PRO A 575 14.38 1.47 -13.56
N VAL A 576 14.91 2.67 -13.39
CA VAL A 576 14.91 3.73 -14.41
C VAL A 576 16.33 4.28 -14.56
N PHE A 577 16.62 4.87 -15.72
CA PHE A 577 17.87 5.60 -15.93
C PHE A 577 17.57 7.10 -15.89
N ASP A 578 18.18 7.79 -14.92
CA ASP A 578 18.08 9.24 -14.78
C ASP A 578 19.12 9.93 -15.67
N ARG A 579 18.62 10.67 -16.66
CA ARG A 579 19.42 11.41 -17.65
C ARG A 579 20.12 12.63 -17.05
N GLU A 580 19.63 13.18 -15.94
CA GLU A 580 20.23 14.36 -15.33
C GLU A 580 21.46 13.97 -14.50
N THR A 581 21.37 12.84 -13.79
CA THR A 581 22.47 12.31 -12.98
C THR A 581 23.33 11.28 -13.71
N ASN A 582 22.94 10.84 -14.91
CA ASN A 582 23.57 9.75 -15.66
C ASN A 582 23.73 8.46 -14.83
N MET A 583 22.75 8.16 -13.98
CA MET A 583 22.77 7.02 -13.07
C MET A 583 21.45 6.25 -13.12
N TYR A 584 21.50 4.98 -12.74
CA TYR A 584 20.29 4.22 -12.47
C TYR A 584 19.68 4.64 -11.13
N ALA A 585 18.35 4.64 -11.08
CA ALA A 585 17.58 4.81 -9.87
C ALA A 585 16.55 3.69 -9.74
N ILE A 586 16.37 3.16 -8.54
CA ILE A 586 15.26 2.25 -8.25
C ILE A 586 14.03 3.08 -7.86
N THR A 587 12.93 2.84 -8.59
CA THR A 587 11.64 3.48 -8.37
C THR A 587 10.62 2.48 -7.84
N ILE A 588 9.58 3.00 -7.17
CA ILE A 588 8.35 2.26 -6.91
C ILE A 588 7.31 2.57 -7.97
N ASP A 589 6.51 1.58 -8.36
CA ASP A 589 5.33 1.78 -9.22
C ASP A 589 4.08 1.96 -8.35
N VAL A 590 3.50 3.16 -8.40
CA VAL A 590 2.24 3.50 -7.73
C VAL A 590 1.25 4.05 -8.75
N ASP A 591 0.16 3.33 -8.99
CA ASP A 591 -0.85 3.66 -10.01
C ASP A 591 -0.27 3.87 -11.43
N GLY A 592 0.83 3.20 -11.78
CA GLY A 592 1.52 3.40 -13.06
C GLY A 592 2.43 4.63 -13.10
N GLN A 593 2.64 5.30 -11.95
CA GLN A 593 3.63 6.37 -11.80
C GLN A 593 4.89 5.82 -11.14
N TYR A 594 6.05 6.10 -11.74
CA TYR A 594 7.35 5.71 -11.19
C TYR A 594 7.90 6.82 -10.29
N VAL A 595 8.13 6.48 -9.03
CA VAL A 595 8.66 7.40 -8.02
C VAL A 595 10.01 6.89 -7.52
N GLY A 596 11.08 7.64 -7.77
CA GLY A 596 12.43 7.30 -7.30
C GLY A 596 12.50 7.24 -5.78
N ILE A 597 12.94 6.10 -5.23
CA ILE A 597 12.95 5.89 -3.76
C ILE A 597 13.85 6.91 -3.07
N VAL A 598 15.05 7.13 -3.61
CA VAL A 598 16.03 8.07 -3.04
C VAL A 598 15.56 9.51 -3.15
N ASP A 599 15.10 9.93 -4.33
CA ASP A 599 14.61 11.29 -4.55
C ASP A 599 13.35 11.59 -3.73
N TYR A 600 12.46 10.60 -3.56
CA TYR A 600 11.30 10.75 -2.71
C TYR A 600 11.67 10.88 -1.22
N ALA A 601 12.68 10.15 -0.76
CA ALA A 601 13.21 10.30 0.59
C ALA A 601 13.92 11.65 0.79
N LEU A 602 14.63 12.17 -0.22
CA LEU A 602 15.27 13.49 -0.19
C LEU A 602 14.24 14.62 -0.14
N THR A 603 13.26 14.62 -1.05
CA THR A 603 12.19 15.63 -1.12
C THR A 603 11.22 15.57 0.07
N SER A 604 11.21 14.45 0.79
CA SER A 604 10.46 14.27 2.04
C SER A 604 11.26 14.59 3.31
N GLU A 605 12.49 15.10 3.17
CA GLU A 605 13.38 15.40 4.28
C GLU A 605 13.58 14.22 5.24
N ILE A 606 13.66 13.01 4.69
CA ILE A 606 13.95 11.76 5.41
C ILE A 606 15.46 11.54 5.47
N VAL A 607 16.10 11.69 4.31
CA VAL A 607 17.56 11.74 4.16
C VAL A 607 17.94 13.10 3.58
N LYS A 608 19.20 13.46 3.70
CA LYS A 608 19.80 14.63 3.05
C LYS A 608 21.04 14.20 2.29
N VAL A 609 21.30 14.89 1.18
CA VAL A 609 22.51 14.71 0.38
C VAL A 609 23.47 15.88 0.64
N ASP A 610 24.75 15.59 0.80
CA ASP A 610 25.79 16.62 0.87
C ASP A 610 26.34 16.99 -0.51
N ASN A 611 27.27 17.95 -0.56
CA ASN A 611 27.89 18.41 -1.81
C ASN A 611 28.73 17.34 -2.52
N PHE A 612 29.02 16.23 -1.86
CA PHE A 612 29.79 15.10 -2.39
C PHE A 612 28.89 13.94 -2.82
N GLY A 613 27.57 14.11 -2.79
CA GLY A 613 26.62 13.05 -3.16
C GLY A 613 26.42 12.00 -2.06
N ASN A 614 26.84 12.27 -0.81
CA ASN A 614 26.65 11.35 0.29
C ASN A 614 25.31 11.58 1.00
N LEU A 615 24.59 10.49 1.24
CA LEU A 615 23.35 10.43 1.97
C LEU A 615 23.61 10.31 3.47
N SER A 616 22.90 11.11 4.26
CA SER A 616 22.87 11.04 5.72
C SER A 616 21.45 11.25 6.25
N PHE A 617 21.21 10.95 7.53
CA PHE A 617 19.92 11.21 8.16
C PHE A 617 19.58 12.71 8.16
N SER A 618 18.34 13.02 7.82
CA SER A 618 17.78 14.35 8.05
C SER A 618 17.63 14.63 9.55
N SER A 619 17.72 15.90 9.93
CA SER A 619 17.48 16.34 11.31
C SER A 619 16.00 16.62 11.60
N SER A 620 15.09 16.34 10.65
CA SER A 620 13.66 16.53 10.86
C SER A 620 13.15 15.61 11.98
N THR A 621 12.19 16.11 12.77
CA THR A 621 11.53 15.30 13.81
C THR A 621 10.84 14.08 13.22
N TYR A 622 10.32 14.21 11.99
CA TYR A 622 9.71 13.14 11.23
C TYR A 622 10.71 12.00 10.93
N ALA A 623 11.89 12.30 10.38
CA ALA A 623 12.94 11.31 10.12
C ALA A 623 13.41 10.62 11.40
N GLN A 624 13.61 11.38 12.48
CA GLN A 624 14.03 10.82 13.78
C GLN A 624 13.00 9.84 14.37
N ARG A 625 11.70 10.12 14.23
CA ARG A 625 10.65 9.22 14.70
C ARG A 625 10.57 7.96 13.81
N LEU A 626 10.74 8.10 12.49
CA LEU A 626 10.75 6.97 11.55
C LEU A 626 12.02 6.09 11.64
N SER A 627 13.15 6.61 12.13
CA SER A 627 14.36 5.78 12.30
C SER A 627 14.26 4.78 13.45
N SER A 628 13.25 4.89 14.31
CA SER A 628 13.06 3.99 15.46
C SER A 628 12.24 2.75 15.09
N GLY A 629 12.91 1.64 14.76
CA GLY A 629 12.27 0.36 14.48
C GLY A 629 11.95 0.11 12.99
N CYS A 630 11.60 -1.13 12.66
CA CYS A 630 11.37 -1.58 11.28
C CYS A 630 10.21 -2.59 11.22
N VAL A 631 9.56 -2.71 10.06
CA VAL A 631 8.51 -3.71 9.78
C VAL A 631 9.07 -5.10 9.42
N LEU A 632 10.38 -5.22 9.25
CA LEU A 632 11.04 -6.45 8.82
C LEU A 632 11.42 -7.33 10.03
N ASP A 633 11.35 -8.66 9.85
CA ASP A 633 11.79 -9.62 10.88
C ASP A 633 13.31 -9.72 10.96
N GLY A 634 13.79 -10.26 12.08
CA GLY A 634 15.23 -10.40 12.36
C GLY A 634 16.00 -11.16 11.27
N LYS A 635 15.40 -12.18 10.65
CA LYS A 635 16.02 -12.96 9.57
C LYS A 635 16.25 -12.12 8.31
N VAL A 636 15.21 -11.41 7.84
CA VAL A 636 15.34 -10.52 6.66
C VAL A 636 16.31 -9.39 6.93
N LEU A 637 16.29 -8.87 8.16
CA LEU A 637 17.27 -7.92 8.64
C LEU A 637 18.69 -8.53 8.58
N GLU A 638 18.93 -9.76 8.98
CA GLU A 638 20.25 -10.39 8.80
C GLU A 638 20.65 -10.56 7.33
N GLU A 639 19.72 -11.01 6.48
CA GLU A 639 19.91 -11.14 5.02
C GLU A 639 20.31 -9.79 4.37
N MET A 640 19.64 -8.70 4.77
CA MET A 640 19.98 -7.35 4.31
C MET A 640 21.37 -6.90 4.76
N ASN A 641 21.82 -7.26 5.97
CA ASN A 641 23.18 -6.93 6.42
C ASN A 641 24.24 -7.60 5.53
N ASN A 642 23.96 -8.81 5.03
CA ASN A 642 24.86 -9.51 4.13
C ASN A 642 24.95 -8.81 2.76
N ILE A 643 23.82 -8.30 2.24
CA ILE A 643 23.79 -7.48 1.01
C ILE A 643 24.54 -6.16 1.22
N ILE A 644 24.27 -5.45 2.32
CA ILE A 644 24.91 -4.17 2.62
C ILE A 644 26.43 -4.34 2.79
N SER A 645 26.87 -5.37 3.51
CA SER A 645 28.29 -5.66 3.71
C SER A 645 29.00 -5.95 2.39
N PHE A 646 28.33 -6.65 1.47
CA PHE A 646 28.84 -6.92 0.12
C PHE A 646 29.08 -5.63 -0.66
N VAL A 647 28.10 -4.71 -0.65
CA VAL A 647 28.22 -3.42 -1.33
C VAL A 647 29.27 -2.52 -0.67
N ILE A 648 29.34 -2.45 0.65
CA ILE A 648 30.36 -1.67 1.36
C ILE A 648 31.77 -2.16 1.04
N ALA A 649 31.97 -3.48 0.87
CA ALA A 649 33.26 -4.04 0.48
C ALA A 649 33.67 -3.60 -0.93
N TYR A 650 32.71 -3.54 -1.86
CA TYR A 650 32.92 -3.04 -3.22
C TYR A 650 33.23 -1.54 -3.21
N ASP A 651 32.40 -0.74 -2.54
CA ASP A 651 32.54 0.72 -2.41
C ASP A 651 33.93 1.14 -1.91
N LYS A 652 34.46 0.43 -0.90
CA LYS A 652 35.81 0.67 -0.36
C LYS A 652 36.93 0.41 -1.37
N LYS A 653 36.72 -0.49 -2.33
CA LYS A 653 37.72 -0.85 -3.34
C LYS A 653 37.75 0.17 -4.49
N ILE A 654 36.58 0.60 -4.94
CA ILE A 654 36.44 1.63 -5.98
C ILE A 654 36.51 3.06 -5.43
N PHE A 655 36.74 3.23 -4.12
CA PHE A 655 36.77 4.53 -3.44
C PHE A 655 35.51 5.38 -3.64
N GLY A 656 34.35 4.73 -3.78
CA GLY A 656 33.07 5.37 -4.00
C GLY A 656 32.87 5.98 -5.39
N ASP A 657 33.60 5.49 -6.42
CA ASP A 657 33.42 5.95 -7.79
C ASP A 657 32.03 5.59 -8.35
N SER A 658 31.23 6.61 -8.64
CA SER A 658 29.89 6.43 -9.21
C SER A 658 29.92 5.86 -10.62
N ASP A 659 30.98 6.11 -11.40
CA ASP A 659 31.10 5.61 -12.77
C ASP A 659 31.36 4.11 -12.79
N ASP A 660 32.22 3.60 -11.90
CA ASP A 660 32.43 2.15 -11.72
C ASP A 660 31.15 1.46 -11.26
N THR A 661 30.40 2.11 -10.35
CA THR A 661 29.10 1.60 -9.92
C THR A 661 28.11 1.58 -11.08
N ARG A 662 28.00 2.65 -11.88
CA ARG A 662 27.14 2.70 -13.07
C ARG A 662 27.49 1.56 -14.03
N GLU A 663 28.76 1.37 -14.30
CA GLU A 663 29.21 0.35 -15.23
C GLU A 663 28.83 -1.05 -14.76
N LEU A 664 28.99 -1.33 -13.46
CA LEU A 664 28.47 -2.56 -12.87
C LEU A 664 26.94 -2.71 -13.05
N LEU A 665 26.18 -1.64 -12.88
CA LEU A 665 24.73 -1.64 -13.08
C LEU A 665 24.33 -1.79 -14.57
N ASN A 666 25.14 -1.31 -15.52
CA ASN A 666 24.93 -1.54 -16.96
C ASN A 666 24.81 -3.03 -17.25
N TYR A 667 25.72 -3.84 -16.69
CA TYR A 667 25.68 -5.30 -16.81
C TYR A 667 24.38 -5.90 -16.26
N PHE A 668 23.97 -5.49 -15.05
CA PHE A 668 22.79 -6.06 -14.40
C PHE A 668 21.45 -5.68 -15.06
N PHE A 669 21.40 -4.53 -15.73
CA PHE A 669 20.20 -4.04 -16.39
C PHE A 669 20.17 -4.25 -17.91
N TYR A 670 21.24 -4.80 -18.51
CA TYR A 670 21.34 -4.97 -19.97
C TYR A 670 20.16 -5.73 -20.60
N LEU A 671 19.62 -6.73 -19.90
CA LEU A 671 18.47 -7.53 -20.35
C LEU A 671 17.16 -7.20 -19.60
N ASP A 672 17.13 -6.13 -18.80
CA ASP A 672 15.94 -5.77 -18.05
C ASP A 672 14.85 -5.22 -18.96
N LYS A 673 13.64 -5.77 -18.84
CA LYS A 673 12.51 -5.43 -19.71
C LYS A 673 11.96 -4.02 -19.47
N ASN A 674 12.17 -3.46 -18.28
CA ASN A 674 11.65 -2.12 -17.96
C ASN A 674 12.51 -1.01 -18.59
N ILE A 675 13.78 -1.32 -18.86
CA ILE A 675 14.78 -0.43 -19.44
C ILE A 675 15.47 -1.13 -20.61
N ASP A 676 14.67 -1.57 -21.58
CA ASP A 676 15.11 -2.35 -22.74
C ASP A 676 16.04 -1.54 -23.66
N LEU A 677 17.35 -1.69 -23.43
CA LEU A 677 18.40 -0.99 -24.17
C LEU A 677 18.40 -1.38 -25.65
N ARG A 678 18.17 -2.66 -25.97
CA ARG A 678 18.15 -3.14 -27.36
C ARG A 678 17.01 -2.52 -28.13
N ARG A 679 15.83 -2.39 -27.51
CA ARG A 679 14.69 -1.69 -28.11
C ARG A 679 15.01 -0.22 -28.36
N LEU A 680 15.64 0.47 -27.41
CA LEU A 680 16.03 1.88 -27.59
C LEU A 680 17.02 2.08 -28.74
N VAL A 681 18.01 1.18 -28.89
CA VAL A 681 18.92 1.19 -30.05
C VAL A 681 18.15 1.02 -31.36
N LYS A 682 17.23 0.05 -31.43
CA LYS A 682 16.39 -0.18 -32.63
C LYS A 682 15.52 1.02 -32.95
N GLU A 683 14.87 1.61 -31.95
CA GLU A 683 13.96 2.75 -32.10
C GLU A 683 14.74 4.01 -32.55
N GLY A 684 15.86 4.32 -31.90
CA GLY A 684 16.69 5.48 -32.26
C GLY A 684 17.29 5.39 -33.67
N LYS A 685 17.75 4.21 -34.09
CA LYS A 685 18.19 3.98 -35.49
C LYS A 685 17.05 4.18 -36.48
N LYS A 686 15.88 3.60 -36.22
CA LYS A 686 14.69 3.76 -37.09
C LYS A 686 14.27 5.22 -37.20
N GLU A 687 14.35 5.96 -36.10
CA GLU A 687 14.05 7.39 -36.10
C GLU A 687 15.05 8.17 -36.98
N LEU A 688 16.35 7.91 -36.86
CA LEU A 688 17.36 8.54 -37.72
C LEU A 688 17.15 8.19 -39.20
N VAL A 689 16.92 6.91 -39.52
CA VAL A 689 16.63 6.44 -40.89
C VAL A 689 15.42 7.17 -41.45
N LYS A 690 14.33 7.26 -40.69
CA LYS A 690 13.11 7.97 -41.10
C LYS A 690 13.39 9.45 -41.37
N MET A 691 14.15 10.13 -40.51
CA MET A 691 14.56 11.52 -40.74
C MET A 691 15.34 11.69 -42.05
N ILE A 692 16.27 10.76 -42.34
CA ILE A 692 17.07 10.77 -43.57
C ILE A 692 16.19 10.56 -44.81
N GLU A 693 15.31 9.55 -44.78
CA GLU A 693 14.39 9.23 -45.88
C GLU A 693 13.45 10.42 -46.20
N GLU A 694 12.88 11.03 -45.17
CA GLU A 694 11.95 12.16 -45.28
C GLU A 694 12.64 13.50 -45.57
N ASP A 695 13.98 13.54 -45.63
CA ASP A 695 14.75 14.79 -45.74
C ASP A 695 14.51 15.78 -44.58
N ASN A 696 14.17 15.26 -43.41
CA ASN A 696 13.87 16.01 -42.21
C ASN A 696 15.10 16.07 -41.29
N GLY A 697 15.10 16.93 -40.28
CA GLY A 697 16.24 17.08 -39.37
C GLY A 697 16.32 18.47 -38.77
N SER A 698 15.22 18.93 -38.16
CA SER A 698 15.30 20.16 -37.37
C SER A 698 16.30 19.99 -36.23
N LEU A 699 17.07 21.03 -35.92
CA LEU A 699 18.12 20.97 -34.90
C LEU A 699 17.57 20.51 -33.53
N SER A 700 16.32 20.86 -33.20
CA SER A 700 15.67 20.39 -31.97
C SER A 700 15.45 18.89 -31.93
N GLN A 701 15.03 18.27 -33.04
CA GLN A 701 14.80 16.82 -33.10
C GLN A 701 16.12 16.04 -33.09
N LEU A 702 17.13 16.55 -33.81
CA LEU A 702 18.46 15.95 -33.84
C LEU A 702 19.15 16.03 -32.47
N ASN A 703 19.00 17.14 -31.74
CA ASN A 703 19.45 17.25 -30.34
C ASN A 703 18.75 16.26 -29.40
N GLN A 704 17.45 15.99 -29.61
CA GLN A 704 16.73 14.98 -28.81
C GLN A 704 17.27 13.57 -29.08
N LEU A 705 17.58 13.27 -30.34
CA LEU A 705 18.14 11.99 -30.75
C LEU A 705 19.60 11.82 -30.30
N SER A 706 20.40 12.89 -30.32
CA SER A 706 21.76 12.92 -29.75
C SER A 706 21.75 12.54 -28.27
N LYS A 707 20.88 13.18 -27.48
CA LYS A 707 20.70 12.84 -26.07
C LYS A 707 20.29 11.37 -25.85
N LEU A 708 19.46 10.81 -26.74
CA LEU A 708 19.09 9.40 -26.68
C LEU A 708 20.30 8.49 -26.96
N PHE A 709 21.12 8.81 -27.97
CA PHE A 709 22.32 8.04 -28.28
C PHE A 709 23.37 8.12 -27.19
N SER A 710 23.59 9.30 -26.59
CA SER A 710 24.46 9.43 -25.41
C SER A 710 23.95 8.60 -24.23
N GLU A 711 22.63 8.58 -23.98
CA GLU A 711 22.04 7.73 -22.94
C GLU A 711 22.27 6.24 -23.22
N ILE A 712 22.04 5.81 -24.46
CA ILE A 712 22.27 4.42 -24.88
C ILE A 712 23.75 4.04 -24.67
N PHE A 713 24.68 4.91 -25.05
CA PHE A 713 26.12 4.69 -24.86
C PHE A 713 26.47 4.54 -23.39
N LEU A 714 26.02 5.47 -22.53
CA LEU A 714 26.30 5.43 -21.08
C LEU A 714 25.76 4.18 -20.39
N ARG A 715 24.72 3.57 -20.96
CA ARG A 715 24.05 2.38 -20.43
C ARG A 715 24.58 1.07 -21.02
N PHE A 716 25.38 1.13 -22.08
CA PHE A 716 25.86 -0.06 -22.76
C PHE A 716 27.09 -0.59 -22.02
N PRO A 717 27.10 -1.87 -21.58
CA PRO A 717 28.21 -2.38 -20.78
C PRO A 717 29.54 -2.39 -21.55
N ASP A 718 30.60 -1.87 -20.94
CA ASP A 718 31.98 -1.95 -21.41
C ASP A 718 32.53 -3.36 -21.18
N PHE A 719 32.74 -4.09 -22.27
CA PHE A 719 33.28 -5.46 -22.27
C PHE A 719 34.65 -5.61 -21.57
N ARG A 720 35.33 -4.50 -21.25
CA ARG A 720 36.62 -4.49 -20.53
C ARG A 720 36.44 -4.40 -19.01
N PHE A 721 35.24 -4.05 -18.54
CA PHE A 721 34.95 -3.95 -17.12
C PHE A 721 34.95 -5.35 -16.50
N GLY A 722 35.78 -5.55 -15.48
CA GLY A 722 35.87 -6.82 -14.76
C GLY A 722 35.00 -6.80 -13.51
N LEU A 723 34.23 -7.86 -13.27
CA LEU A 723 33.55 -8.02 -12.00
C LEU A 723 34.57 -8.31 -10.89
N ASP A 724 34.41 -7.61 -9.77
CA ASP A 724 35.29 -7.78 -8.62
C ASP A 724 35.06 -9.11 -7.90
N GLU A 725 36.14 -9.87 -7.70
CA GLU A 725 36.09 -11.15 -6.97
C GLU A 725 35.77 -10.90 -5.49
N GLN A 726 34.51 -11.06 -5.11
CA GLN A 726 33.99 -10.83 -3.75
C GLN A 726 33.41 -12.11 -3.11
N GLU A 727 33.77 -13.30 -3.62
CA GLU A 727 33.27 -14.59 -3.15
C GLU A 727 33.46 -14.79 -1.64
N TYR A 728 34.57 -14.29 -1.08
CA TYR A 728 34.87 -14.37 0.36
C TYR A 728 33.97 -13.50 1.25
N THR A 729 33.28 -12.50 0.67
CA THR A 729 32.37 -11.61 1.42
C THR A 729 30.97 -12.22 1.52
N ASN A 730 30.43 -12.70 0.41
CA ASN A 730 29.18 -13.45 0.36
C ASN A 730 29.16 -14.33 -0.89
N SER A 731 29.52 -15.61 -0.75
CA SER A 731 29.71 -16.51 -1.89
C SER A 731 28.43 -16.75 -2.69
N LYS A 732 27.27 -16.84 -2.01
CA LYS A 732 25.98 -17.06 -2.67
C LYS A 732 25.57 -15.85 -3.51
N LEU A 733 25.65 -14.65 -2.92
CA LEU A 733 25.32 -13.40 -3.61
C LEU A 733 26.30 -13.12 -4.75
N TYR A 734 27.60 -13.32 -4.51
CA TYR A 734 28.63 -13.18 -5.53
C TYR A 734 28.34 -14.10 -6.72
N LYS A 735 28.07 -15.39 -6.47
CA LYS A 735 27.76 -16.34 -7.52
C LYS A 735 26.54 -15.92 -8.34
N TYR A 736 25.45 -15.51 -7.69
CA TYR A 736 24.26 -15.02 -8.37
C TYR A 736 24.56 -13.82 -9.28
N LEU A 737 25.27 -12.81 -8.78
CA LEU A 737 25.64 -11.63 -9.58
C LEU A 737 26.65 -11.96 -10.68
N ASN A 738 27.59 -12.88 -10.43
CA ASN A 738 28.56 -13.36 -11.40
C ASN A 738 27.88 -14.13 -12.54
N ASP A 739 26.89 -14.97 -12.24
CA ASP A 739 26.12 -15.70 -13.26
C ASP A 739 25.40 -14.72 -14.21
N ILE A 740 24.86 -13.60 -13.68
CA ILE A 740 24.29 -12.53 -14.51
C ILE A 740 25.39 -11.88 -15.35
N TYR A 741 26.48 -11.45 -14.72
CA TYR A 741 27.60 -10.77 -15.38
C TYR A 741 28.21 -11.62 -16.51
N GLU A 742 28.54 -12.90 -16.25
CA GLU A 742 29.13 -13.82 -17.23
C GLU A 742 28.18 -14.04 -18.42
N SER A 743 26.89 -14.24 -18.17
CA SER A 743 25.88 -14.40 -19.22
C SER A 743 25.80 -13.19 -20.16
N ILE A 744 25.95 -11.97 -19.62
CA ILE A 744 26.00 -10.75 -20.44
C ILE A 744 27.35 -10.62 -21.12
N ASN A 745 28.45 -10.85 -20.41
CA ASN A 745 29.81 -10.72 -20.93
C ASN A 745 30.07 -11.70 -22.09
N GLU A 746 29.50 -12.90 -22.06
CA GLU A 746 29.51 -13.86 -23.17
C GLU A 746 28.82 -13.31 -24.42
N GLN A 747 27.67 -12.64 -24.25
CA GLN A 747 26.93 -12.03 -25.35
C GLN A 747 27.67 -10.82 -25.96
N LEU A 748 28.56 -10.18 -25.20
CA LEU A 748 29.34 -9.02 -25.64
C LEU A 748 30.71 -9.37 -26.23
N GLN A 749 31.07 -10.67 -26.30
CA GLN A 749 32.40 -11.12 -26.76
C GLN A 749 32.75 -10.71 -28.19
N ASP A 750 31.77 -10.60 -29.09
CA ASP A 750 32.02 -10.20 -30.47
C ASP A 750 32.37 -8.71 -30.63
N ARG A 751 32.14 -7.92 -29.57
CA ARG A 751 32.35 -6.46 -29.45
C ARG A 751 31.63 -5.61 -30.49
N LYS A 752 30.94 -6.24 -31.45
CA LYS A 752 30.36 -5.55 -32.60
C LYS A 752 29.27 -4.60 -32.15
N MET A 753 28.43 -5.06 -31.22
CA MET A 753 27.36 -4.23 -30.65
C MET A 753 27.88 -3.05 -29.84
N PHE A 754 28.96 -3.23 -29.07
CA PHE A 754 29.57 -2.14 -28.28
C PHE A 754 30.07 -1.01 -29.17
N TYR A 755 30.85 -1.33 -30.20
CA TYR A 755 31.35 -0.33 -31.15
C TYR A 755 30.23 0.30 -31.96
N GLU A 756 29.25 -0.50 -32.39
CA GLU A 756 28.10 0.02 -33.11
C GLU A 756 27.32 1.06 -32.29
N VAL A 757 27.09 0.80 -31.01
CA VAL A 757 26.43 1.75 -30.09
C VAL A 757 27.29 2.97 -29.85
N SER A 758 28.58 2.78 -29.60
CA SER A 758 29.52 3.89 -29.41
C SER A 758 29.44 4.85 -30.60
N PHE A 759 29.51 4.33 -31.82
CA PHE A 759 29.58 5.18 -33.01
C PHE A 759 28.23 5.66 -33.59
N LEU A 760 27.11 5.52 -32.89
CA LEU A 760 25.79 6.01 -33.38
C LEU A 760 25.76 7.53 -33.61
N ASP A 761 26.58 8.28 -32.88
CA ASP A 761 26.67 9.73 -33.02
C ASP A 761 27.31 10.17 -34.34
N VAL A 762 28.08 9.30 -35.00
CA VAL A 762 28.74 9.63 -36.28
C VAL A 762 27.71 9.82 -37.42
N PRO A 763 26.85 8.85 -37.77
CA PRO A 763 25.82 9.06 -38.80
C PRO A 763 24.83 10.17 -38.43
N LEU A 764 24.54 10.37 -37.13
CA LEU A 764 23.73 11.49 -36.65
C LEU A 764 24.40 12.84 -36.95
N ASN A 765 25.68 12.99 -36.63
CA ASN A 765 26.43 14.23 -36.88
C ASN A 765 26.64 14.48 -38.37
N LEU A 766 26.88 13.44 -39.18
CA LEU A 766 26.94 13.57 -40.64
C LEU A 766 25.61 14.07 -41.21
N TRP A 767 24.48 13.54 -40.75
CA TRP A 767 23.16 14.01 -41.17
C TRP A 767 22.86 15.44 -40.69
N THR A 768 23.21 15.74 -39.44
CA THR A 768 23.04 17.08 -38.86
C THR A 768 23.83 18.10 -39.64
N TYR A 769 25.08 17.80 -39.98
CA TYR A 769 25.94 18.69 -40.74
C TYR A 769 25.43 18.89 -42.16
N TYR A 770 24.95 17.83 -42.81
CA TYR A 770 24.33 17.91 -44.12
C TYR A 770 23.08 18.84 -44.12
N LYS A 771 22.24 18.75 -43.08
CA LYS A 771 20.98 19.52 -43.00
C LYS A 771 21.12 20.93 -42.46
N ASN A 772 22.03 21.14 -41.51
CA ASN A 772 22.09 22.35 -40.68
C ASN A 772 23.47 23.01 -40.67
N HIS A 773 24.49 22.44 -41.34
CA HIS A 773 25.87 22.93 -41.37
C HIS A 773 26.50 23.10 -39.98
N THR A 774 26.10 22.24 -39.04
CA THR A 774 26.59 22.22 -37.66
C THR A 774 26.70 20.78 -37.17
N THR A 775 27.50 20.56 -36.14
CA THR A 775 27.59 19.30 -35.38
C THR A 775 26.89 19.46 -34.04
N LEU A 776 26.55 18.34 -33.42
CA LEU A 776 25.98 18.26 -32.07
C LEU A 776 27.09 17.93 -31.07
N ASP A 777 26.88 18.31 -29.80
CA ASP A 777 27.61 17.85 -28.62
C ASP A 777 29.16 17.78 -28.75
N ASP A 778 29.81 18.90 -29.08
CA ASP A 778 31.28 19.05 -29.18
C ASP A 778 32.03 17.87 -29.83
N PHE A 779 31.42 17.28 -30.88
CA PHE A 779 31.93 16.10 -31.56
C PHE A 779 33.36 16.26 -32.12
N ASP A 780 34.26 15.35 -31.75
CA ASP A 780 35.71 15.39 -32.02
C ASP A 780 36.08 14.74 -33.38
N GLU A 781 37.10 15.29 -34.07
CA GLU A 781 37.69 14.70 -35.28
C GLU A 781 38.38 13.37 -34.97
N GLU A 782 38.98 13.19 -33.79
CA GLU A 782 39.59 11.91 -33.38
C GLU A 782 38.54 10.77 -33.33
N TYR A 783 37.32 11.09 -32.88
CA TYR A 783 36.21 10.14 -32.82
C TYR A 783 35.75 9.68 -34.22
N TYR A 784 35.83 10.57 -35.20
CA TYR A 784 35.50 10.27 -36.59
C TYR A 784 36.53 9.31 -37.23
N GLU A 785 37.82 9.49 -36.93
CA GLU A 785 38.88 8.58 -37.42
C GLU A 785 38.72 7.16 -36.84
N ASP A 786 38.39 7.03 -35.55
CA ASP A 786 38.15 5.75 -34.91
C ASP A 786 36.96 5.00 -35.53
N TYR A 787 35.89 5.72 -35.88
CA TYR A 787 34.77 5.13 -36.62
C TYR A 787 35.18 4.60 -37.99
N ILE A 788 35.97 5.37 -38.75
CA ILE A 788 36.45 4.95 -40.07
C ILE A 788 37.28 3.66 -39.96
N ASN A 789 38.16 3.59 -38.95
CA ASN A 789 38.99 2.41 -38.69
C ASN A 789 38.12 1.19 -38.33
N TRP A 790 37.06 1.39 -37.54
CA TRP A 790 36.10 0.33 -37.21
C TRP A 790 35.36 -0.17 -38.45
N VAL A 791 34.79 0.72 -39.26
CA VAL A 791 34.09 0.36 -40.51
C VAL A 791 35.03 -0.33 -41.51
N GLU A 792 36.30 0.08 -41.57
CA GLU A 792 37.32 -0.57 -42.39
C GLU A 792 37.61 -2.01 -41.95
N SER A 793 37.59 -2.25 -40.63
CA SER A 793 37.82 -3.57 -40.04
C SER A 793 36.70 -4.58 -40.34
N ASP A 794 35.44 -4.13 -40.45
CA ASP A 794 34.28 -4.98 -40.75
C ASP A 794 34.21 -5.38 -42.24
N LYS A 795 35.00 -4.73 -43.12
CA LYS A 795 35.09 -4.96 -44.58
C LYS A 795 33.73 -4.98 -45.31
N SER A 796 32.70 -4.35 -44.74
CA SER A 796 31.36 -4.28 -45.31
C SER A 796 31.32 -3.20 -46.40
N PRO A 797 31.19 -3.54 -47.69
CA PRO A 797 31.02 -2.54 -48.74
C PRO A 797 29.56 -2.09 -48.79
N PHE A 798 29.35 -0.90 -49.34
CA PHE A 798 28.03 -0.46 -49.75
C PHE A 798 27.44 -1.35 -50.87
N MET A 799 26.14 -1.20 -51.15
CA MET A 799 25.42 -2.00 -52.15
C MET A 799 26.01 -1.90 -53.57
N ASP A 800 26.66 -0.80 -53.91
CA ASP A 800 27.36 -0.58 -55.18
C ASP A 800 28.82 -1.07 -55.19
N LYS A 801 29.23 -1.79 -54.13
CA LYS A 801 30.59 -2.32 -53.88
C LYS A 801 31.65 -1.26 -53.55
N THR A 802 31.26 0.00 -53.34
CA THR A 802 32.16 1.01 -52.79
C THR A 802 32.47 0.69 -51.33
N GLY A 803 33.75 0.69 -50.94
CA GLY A 803 34.12 0.47 -49.54
C GLY A 803 33.64 1.63 -48.66
N CYS A 804 32.97 1.32 -47.54
CA CYS A 804 32.40 2.32 -46.65
C CYS A 804 33.47 3.26 -46.06
N ALA A 805 34.59 2.70 -45.60
CA ALA A 805 35.75 3.48 -45.15
C ALA A 805 36.35 4.35 -46.27
N SER A 806 36.37 3.86 -47.52
CA SER A 806 36.86 4.64 -48.65
C SER A 806 36.00 5.87 -48.92
N TRP A 807 34.68 5.75 -48.82
CA TRP A 807 33.77 6.89 -48.98
C TRP A 807 33.91 7.92 -47.85
N LEU A 808 34.01 7.46 -46.60
CA LEU A 808 34.25 8.35 -45.45
C LEU A 808 35.61 9.08 -45.59
N LYS A 809 36.68 8.37 -45.97
CA LYS A 809 38.01 8.95 -46.24
C LYS A 809 38.04 9.91 -47.43
N ILE A 810 37.27 9.66 -48.51
CA ILE A 810 37.19 10.60 -49.64
C ILE A 810 36.62 11.95 -49.20
N ASN A 811 35.68 11.93 -48.25
CA ASN A 811 35.02 13.12 -47.76
C ASN A 811 35.83 13.85 -46.67
N ASN A 812 36.85 13.22 -46.06
CA ASN A 812 37.95 13.81 -45.23
C ASN A 812 37.57 14.80 -44.09
N SER A 813 36.28 15.12 -43.93
CA SER A 813 35.70 16.07 -42.99
C SER A 813 34.19 16.10 -43.19
N PHE A 814 33.45 16.64 -42.22
CA PHE A 814 32.03 16.93 -42.39
C PHE A 814 31.74 17.84 -43.60
N GLN A 815 32.66 18.74 -43.97
CA GLN A 815 32.50 19.60 -45.15
C GLN A 815 32.47 18.82 -46.46
N GLY A 816 33.18 17.69 -46.53
CA GLY A 816 33.19 16.86 -47.73
C GLY A 816 31.83 16.29 -48.07
N ILE A 817 31.01 15.97 -47.06
CA ILE A 817 29.67 15.40 -47.28
C ILE A 817 28.73 16.37 -48.01
N LEU A 818 28.97 17.69 -47.92
CA LEU A 818 28.19 18.71 -48.64
C LEU A 818 28.47 18.72 -50.14
N ASN A 819 29.58 18.12 -50.58
CA ASN A 819 29.93 17.98 -51.99
C ASN A 819 29.28 16.75 -52.65
N CYS A 820 28.71 15.84 -51.85
CA CYS A 820 27.94 14.69 -52.33
C CYS A 820 26.51 15.10 -52.72
N SER A 821 25.88 14.33 -53.61
CA SER A 821 24.48 14.56 -53.94
C SER A 821 23.56 14.18 -52.78
N ALA A 822 22.42 14.87 -52.63
CA ALA A 822 21.41 14.55 -51.61
C ALA A 822 20.99 13.07 -51.61
N HIS A 823 20.84 12.50 -52.80
CA HIS A 823 20.48 11.10 -52.99
C HIS A 823 21.60 10.16 -52.49
N GLU A 824 22.85 10.47 -52.83
CA GLU A 824 24.01 9.72 -52.36
C GLU A 824 24.12 9.79 -50.84
N VAL A 825 24.08 10.97 -50.23
CA VAL A 825 24.19 11.12 -48.76
C VAL A 825 23.12 10.31 -48.04
N LYS A 826 21.85 10.40 -48.47
CA LYS A 826 20.75 9.63 -47.87
C LYS A 826 20.99 8.13 -47.98
N GLN A 827 21.31 7.64 -49.18
CA GLN A 827 21.52 6.22 -49.42
C GLN A 827 22.69 5.68 -48.60
N ARG A 828 23.82 6.40 -48.57
CA ARG A 828 25.03 5.98 -47.82
C ARG A 828 24.80 5.99 -46.32
N LEU A 829 24.14 7.00 -45.76
CA LEU A 829 23.85 7.05 -44.33
C LEU A 829 22.89 5.93 -43.89
N ILE A 830 21.86 5.63 -44.70
CA ILE A 830 20.95 4.50 -44.44
C ILE A 830 21.71 3.18 -44.52
N GLU A 831 22.59 3.01 -45.52
CA GLU A 831 23.42 1.82 -45.61
C GLU A 831 24.37 1.71 -44.41
N LEU A 832 25.04 2.80 -43.98
CA LEU A 832 25.90 2.84 -42.77
C LEU A 832 25.15 2.42 -41.50
N LEU A 833 23.90 2.88 -41.33
CA LEU A 833 23.04 2.50 -40.20
C LEU A 833 22.59 1.03 -40.23
N ASN A 834 22.66 0.39 -41.40
CA ASN A 834 22.26 -1.00 -41.64
C ASN A 834 23.43 -1.97 -41.89
N ILE A 835 24.68 -1.51 -41.80
CA ILE A 835 25.89 -2.35 -41.98
C ILE A 835 25.94 -3.50 -40.95
N SER A 836 25.22 -3.38 -39.84
CA SER A 836 25.17 -4.38 -38.78
C SER A 836 23.75 -4.96 -38.64
N LYS A 837 23.66 -6.29 -38.62
CA LYS A 837 22.41 -7.04 -38.46
C LYS A 837 21.98 -7.05 -36.99
N PHE A 838 21.26 -6.02 -36.57
CA PHE A 838 20.62 -5.96 -35.24
C PHE A 838 19.33 -6.82 -35.14
N ASP A 839 19.05 -7.65 -36.15
CA ASP A 839 17.77 -8.34 -36.41
C ASP A 839 17.79 -9.88 -36.17
N GLU A 840 18.86 -10.46 -35.65
CA GLU A 840 18.88 -11.85 -35.13
C GLU A 840 18.92 -11.91 -33.60
#